data_AF-A0A816TV34-F1
#
_entry.id   AF-A0A816TV34-F1
#
_cell.length_a   1.000
_cell.length_b   1.000
_cell.length_c   1.000
_cell.angle_alpha   90.00
_cell.angle_beta   90.00
_cell.angle_gamma   90.00
#
_symmetry.space_group_name_H-M   'P 1'
#
loop_
_entity.id
_entity.type
_entity.pdbx_description
1 polymer ?
#
loop_
_entity_poly.entity_id
_entity_poly.type
_entity_poly.pdbx_seq_one_letter_code
_entity_poly.pdbx_strand_id
1 'polypeptide(L)'
;MSKPVKFVRGFHEPKPKDIDKALGNDAPFSNEFKTSFNSLPKPTNDLDWLANYREKGQTYAQFLDQCPFLDDRSSLQEYIYLTLLDNDDRLSILNIDRLVDYTKRFFQMEVKLLPLFTNITWNDKKRTLACTVKGRNNSTSATTLRTRYDSITGHSQICVNHVLNLLKRSVPSDARCLVAITLHDLYSDSSDLFIAGLAQGNCRIAAFSFFRYDPRLEISEEFWYDWKIKRTKSKLMSTIILLRSCRLLTHEIGHLLGIDHCIYYDCLMNGSGHLEEDFSQSLFLCPVDLRKLSKLVDFDVIQRYEQMLDFCTENKFTDETDVLTKRLEILKKEKPATQTKKRSNNGDENDKFNILDTEIIYMFSRIIPSSSISTIRRSSNFVRIFEVGPRDGLQNEKTQVPTPIKVEFVNRLSRTGLKFIEVTSFVSPKWVPQMGDHVEVLAAIDRIPGIRYSALTPNVQGINRVLSLGNKGADEIAIFSAASESFSKANINCSIETSLQRFNEVTQIAREKNLPVRGSISCTVGCPYEGKIKPSQVVPLVEKLFDMGCYEIALADTIGVGTPKSIKELLQAIQSSGISINKLAIHCHDTYGQAIANIAQALDMGIRCVDSSVAGLGGCPYAKGASGNVATEDVLYLLEGLGYETGVDLNRLIDVGQFITNVLKRENMSKVARAILSKRQN
;
A
#
# COMPACT_ATOMS: atom_id res chain seq x y z
N MET A 1 -10.11 -19.20 -11.59
CA MET A 1 -10.20 -19.02 -10.13
C MET A 1 -9.36 -20.10 -9.46
N SER A 2 -8.31 -19.73 -8.72
CA SER A 2 -7.67 -20.63 -7.77
C SER A 2 -8.68 -21.01 -6.69
N LYS A 3 -8.66 -22.26 -6.23
CA LYS A 3 -9.54 -22.69 -5.14
C LYS A 3 -9.26 -21.84 -3.90
N PRO A 4 -10.27 -21.42 -3.13
CA PRO A 4 -10.04 -20.72 -1.86
C PRO A 4 -9.19 -21.61 -0.95
N VAL A 5 -8.09 -21.05 -0.46
CA VAL A 5 -7.18 -21.72 0.47
C VAL A 5 -7.91 -21.93 1.77
N LYS A 6 -7.80 -23.13 2.32
CA LYS A 6 -8.51 -23.52 3.54
C LYS A 6 -7.58 -23.34 4.72
N PHE A 7 -8.18 -23.04 5.87
CA PHE A 7 -7.52 -23.23 7.15
C PHE A 7 -6.97 -24.66 7.27
N VAL A 8 -5.88 -24.80 8.02
CA VAL A 8 -5.29 -26.07 8.40
C VAL A 8 -6.36 -26.97 9.02
N ARG A 9 -6.26 -28.28 8.76
CA ARG A 9 -7.24 -29.26 9.23
C ARG A 9 -7.40 -29.16 10.76
N GLY A 10 -8.64 -28.94 11.20
CA GLY A 10 -9.00 -28.89 12.63
C GLY A 10 -8.89 -27.50 13.27
N PHE A 11 -8.52 -26.48 12.50
CA PHE A 11 -8.75 -25.08 12.88
C PHE A 11 -10.15 -24.65 12.43
N HIS A 12 -10.81 -23.84 13.25
CA HIS A 12 -12.13 -23.29 12.97
C HIS A 12 -12.09 -21.79 13.20
N GLU A 13 -12.67 -21.03 12.25
CA GLU A 13 -12.79 -19.58 12.38
C GLU A 13 -13.55 -19.24 13.68
N PRO A 14 -13.02 -18.32 14.51
CA PRO A 14 -13.58 -18.00 15.82
C PRO A 14 -15.01 -17.45 15.67
N LYS A 15 -15.96 -18.00 16.42
CA LYS A 15 -17.32 -17.46 16.49
C LYS A 15 -17.39 -16.36 17.55
N PRO A 16 -18.42 -15.49 17.53
CA PRO A 16 -18.59 -14.46 18.56
C PRO A 16 -18.54 -15.00 20.00
N LYS A 17 -19.10 -16.20 20.24
CA LYS A 17 -19.03 -16.87 21.56
C LYS A 17 -17.60 -17.26 21.97
N ASP A 18 -16.76 -17.66 21.02
CA ASP A 18 -15.36 -18.00 21.28
C ASP A 18 -14.56 -16.73 21.63
N ILE A 19 -14.86 -15.64 20.95
CA ILE A 19 -14.27 -14.31 21.20
C ILE A 19 -14.69 -13.77 22.57
N ASP A 20 -15.98 -13.81 22.91
CA ASP A 20 -16.47 -13.36 24.22
C ASP A 20 -15.85 -14.20 25.35
N LYS A 21 -15.73 -15.52 25.14
CA LYS A 21 -15.02 -16.41 26.08
C LYS A 21 -13.54 -16.06 26.20
N ALA A 22 -12.87 -15.74 25.09
CA ALA A 22 -11.47 -15.37 25.08
C ALA A 22 -11.21 -14.02 25.75
N LEU A 23 -12.12 -13.06 25.57
CA LEU A 23 -12.11 -11.79 26.29
C LEU A 23 -12.28 -11.99 27.79
N GLY A 24 -13.15 -12.92 28.19
CA GLY A 24 -13.52 -13.17 29.59
C GLY A 24 -14.58 -12.18 30.10
N ASN A 25 -15.21 -12.52 31.22
CA ASN A 25 -16.23 -11.69 31.86
C ASN A 25 -15.65 -10.32 32.27
N ASP A 26 -16.49 -9.28 32.31
CA ASP A 26 -16.13 -7.91 32.74
C ASP A 26 -15.07 -7.21 31.88
N ALA A 27 -15.01 -7.51 30.58
CA ALA A 27 -14.15 -6.74 29.66
C ALA A 27 -14.57 -5.26 29.67
N PRO A 28 -13.64 -4.30 29.84
CA PRO A 28 -13.97 -2.88 29.93
C PRO A 28 -14.30 -2.24 28.57
N PHE A 29 -14.59 -3.05 27.56
CA PHE A 29 -14.76 -2.63 26.17
C PHE A 29 -16.22 -2.81 25.75
N SER A 30 -16.80 -1.76 25.18
CA SER A 30 -18.15 -1.80 24.64
C SER A 30 -18.26 -2.75 23.44
N ASN A 31 -19.50 -3.06 23.06
CA ASN A 31 -19.74 -3.78 21.81
C ASN A 31 -19.34 -2.95 20.58
N GLU A 32 -19.58 -1.63 20.57
CA GLU A 32 -19.22 -0.75 19.45
C GLU A 32 -17.70 -0.76 19.22
N PHE A 33 -16.90 -0.66 20.30
CA PHE A 33 -15.46 -0.78 20.24
C PHE A 33 -15.00 -2.15 19.76
N LYS A 34 -15.57 -3.25 20.29
CA LYS A 34 -15.23 -4.62 19.86
C LYS A 34 -15.51 -4.85 18.37
N THR A 35 -16.59 -4.29 17.83
CA THR A 35 -16.96 -4.42 16.41
C THR A 35 -16.17 -3.50 15.47
N SER A 36 -15.37 -2.57 16.00
CA SER A 36 -14.48 -1.72 15.20
C SER A 36 -13.21 -2.42 14.70
N PHE A 37 -12.98 -3.68 15.12
CA PHE A 37 -11.85 -4.50 14.70
C PHE A 37 -12.26 -5.47 13.59
N ASN A 38 -11.38 -5.67 12.61
CA ASN A 38 -11.63 -6.64 11.55
C ASN A 38 -11.60 -8.06 12.11
N SER A 39 -12.40 -8.95 11.53
CA SER A 39 -12.33 -10.38 11.80
C SER A 39 -10.96 -10.94 11.44
N LEU A 40 -10.62 -12.11 12.01
CA LEU A 40 -9.40 -12.84 11.68
C LEU A 40 -9.22 -12.97 10.14
N PRO A 41 -8.06 -12.62 9.58
CA PRO A 41 -7.79 -12.79 8.16
C PRO A 41 -7.94 -14.24 7.72
N LYS A 42 -8.41 -14.45 6.48
CA LYS A 42 -8.51 -15.78 5.89
C LYS A 42 -7.23 -16.10 5.12
N PRO A 43 -6.78 -17.37 5.11
CA PRO A 43 -5.59 -17.78 4.39
C PRO A 43 -5.65 -17.38 2.91
N THR A 44 -4.56 -16.81 2.42
CA THR A 44 -4.50 -16.30 1.03
C THR A 44 -3.73 -17.22 0.08
N ASN A 45 -2.80 -18.03 0.59
CA ASN A 45 -1.99 -19.00 -0.15
C ASN A 45 -1.61 -20.19 0.75
N ASP A 46 -1.06 -21.26 0.17
CA ASP A 46 -0.73 -22.48 0.93
C ASP A 46 0.46 -22.33 1.90
N LEU A 47 1.20 -21.21 1.87
CA LEU A 47 2.28 -20.88 2.80
C LEU A 47 1.83 -20.02 3.99
N ASP A 48 0.56 -19.58 3.97
CA ASP A 48 -0.05 -18.78 5.03
C ASP A 48 -0.01 -19.49 6.39
N TRP A 49 0.17 -18.72 7.47
CA TRP A 49 0.29 -19.25 8.83
C TRP A 49 -0.87 -20.17 9.18
N LEU A 50 -2.11 -19.74 8.93
CA LEU A 50 -3.29 -20.51 9.31
C LEU A 50 -3.67 -21.58 8.28
N ALA A 51 -3.02 -21.62 7.12
CA ALA A 51 -3.08 -22.77 6.21
C ALA A 51 -2.21 -23.95 6.70
N ASN A 52 -1.09 -23.65 7.39
CA ASN A 52 -0.09 -24.64 7.79
C ASN A 52 -0.10 -24.99 9.28
N TYR A 53 -0.41 -24.04 10.15
CA TYR A 53 -0.22 -24.17 11.59
C TYR A 53 -1.54 -24.09 12.34
N ARG A 54 -1.78 -25.13 13.16
CA ARG A 54 -2.98 -25.19 14.00
C ARG A 54 -2.71 -24.52 15.34
N GLU A 55 -3.05 -23.25 15.40
CA GLU A 55 -2.82 -22.43 16.57
C GLU A 55 -4.00 -22.46 17.52
N LYS A 56 -3.71 -22.55 18.81
CA LYS A 56 -4.74 -22.68 19.85
C LYS A 56 -5.28 -21.32 20.30
N GLY A 57 -4.49 -20.27 20.12
CA GLY A 57 -4.72 -18.98 20.74
C GLY A 57 -4.56 -19.02 22.25
N GLN A 58 -4.69 -17.85 22.86
CA GLN A 58 -4.61 -17.67 24.30
C GLN A 58 -5.77 -16.78 24.76
N THR A 59 -6.62 -17.32 25.63
CA THR A 59 -7.70 -16.57 26.29
C THR A 59 -7.14 -15.67 27.40
N TYR A 60 -7.90 -14.66 27.82
CA TYR A 60 -7.52 -13.80 28.93
C TYR A 60 -7.32 -14.58 30.24
N ALA A 61 -8.15 -15.60 30.50
CA ALA A 61 -8.00 -16.46 31.68
C ALA A 61 -6.70 -17.28 31.65
N GLN A 62 -6.35 -17.85 30.49
CA GLN A 62 -5.07 -18.55 30.32
C GLN A 62 -3.88 -17.61 30.47
N PHE A 63 -3.99 -16.39 29.93
CA PHE A 63 -2.97 -15.37 30.09
C PHE A 63 -2.73 -15.04 31.58
N LEU A 64 -3.78 -14.87 32.39
CA LEU A 64 -3.64 -14.61 33.83
C LEU A 64 -2.91 -15.74 34.57
N ASP A 65 -3.16 -16.99 34.16
CA ASP A 65 -2.57 -18.19 34.78
C ASP A 65 -1.10 -18.41 34.37
N GLN A 66 -0.77 -18.09 33.11
CA GLN A 66 0.50 -18.45 32.49
C GLN A 66 1.51 -17.30 32.46
N CYS A 67 1.06 -16.04 32.57
CA CYS A 67 1.93 -14.89 32.41
C CYS A 67 2.86 -14.70 33.63
N PRO A 68 4.18 -14.85 33.46
CA PRO A 68 5.12 -14.77 34.58
C PRO A 68 5.31 -13.34 35.13
N PHE A 69 4.73 -12.32 34.47
CA PHE A 69 4.88 -10.91 34.84
C PHE A 69 3.74 -10.38 35.71
N LEU A 70 2.80 -11.23 36.11
CA LEU A 70 1.71 -10.84 37.01
C LEU A 70 2.01 -11.18 38.49
N ASP A 71 3.14 -11.81 38.80
CA ASP A 71 3.61 -12.08 40.17
C ASP A 71 4.25 -10.84 40.83
N ASP A 72 4.23 -10.75 42.17
CA ASP A 72 4.62 -9.56 42.95
C ASP A 72 6.04 -9.04 42.67
N ARG A 73 6.94 -9.91 42.20
CA ARG A 73 8.34 -9.57 41.83
C ARG A 73 8.46 -8.73 40.56
N SER A 74 7.39 -8.63 39.76
CA SER A 74 7.39 -7.91 38.48
C SER A 74 7.25 -6.39 38.65
N SER A 75 6.82 -5.93 39.82
CA SER A 75 6.72 -4.51 40.19
C SER A 75 8.05 -3.76 40.14
N LEU A 76 9.18 -4.48 40.22
CA LEU A 76 10.54 -3.93 40.13
C LEU A 76 11.06 -3.78 38.69
N GLN A 77 10.32 -4.27 37.68
CA GLN A 77 10.75 -4.34 36.29
C GLN A 77 10.08 -3.24 35.45
N GLU A 78 10.64 -2.05 35.46
CA GLU A 78 9.97 -0.84 34.96
C GLU A 78 10.28 -0.52 33.49
N TYR A 79 11.37 -1.06 32.93
CA TYR A 79 11.89 -0.59 31.64
C TYR A 79 11.95 -1.67 30.57
N ILE A 80 11.62 -1.31 29.34
CA ILE A 80 11.99 -2.10 28.16
C ILE A 80 13.36 -1.61 27.69
N TYR A 81 14.34 -2.50 27.58
CA TYR A 81 15.66 -2.15 27.06
C TYR A 81 15.83 -2.63 25.62
N LEU A 82 16.29 -1.73 24.76
CA LEU A 82 16.73 -2.06 23.40
C LEU A 82 18.25 -1.93 23.31
N THR A 83 18.90 -2.78 22.52
CA THR A 83 20.31 -2.64 22.14
C THR A 83 20.48 -2.92 20.67
N LEU A 84 21.40 -2.20 20.03
CA LEU A 84 21.80 -2.47 18.65
C LEU A 84 22.98 -3.43 18.62
N LEU A 85 22.96 -4.37 17.68
CA LEU A 85 24.03 -5.33 17.42
C LEU A 85 24.91 -4.93 16.22
N ASP A 86 24.74 -3.73 15.67
CA ASP A 86 25.46 -3.29 14.47
C ASP A 86 26.05 -1.90 14.62
N ASN A 87 27.03 -1.63 13.76
CA ASN A 87 27.52 -0.31 13.41
C ASN A 87 27.28 0.00 11.92
N ASP A 88 26.27 -0.64 11.33
CA ASP A 88 25.98 -0.57 9.90
C ASP A 88 25.36 0.78 9.53
N ASP A 89 25.86 1.42 8.46
CA ASP A 89 25.35 2.70 7.96
C ASP A 89 23.85 2.65 7.61
N ARG A 90 23.29 1.47 7.32
CA ARG A 90 21.85 1.26 7.06
C ARG A 90 21.00 1.53 8.30
N LEU A 91 21.57 1.50 9.51
CA LEU A 91 20.86 1.89 10.74
C LEU A 91 20.34 3.33 10.67
N SER A 92 20.98 4.20 9.89
CA SER A 92 20.51 5.57 9.68
C SER A 92 19.11 5.63 9.05
N ILE A 93 18.68 4.57 8.35
CA ILE A 93 17.38 4.49 7.67
C ILE A 93 16.31 3.99 8.65
N LEU A 94 16.67 3.16 9.64
CA LEU A 94 15.75 2.62 10.64
C LEU A 94 15.24 3.69 11.62
N ASN A 95 16.04 4.73 11.88
CA ASN A 95 15.75 5.78 12.87
C ASN A 95 15.37 5.20 14.24
N ILE A 96 16.39 4.72 14.98
CA ILE A 96 16.20 4.02 16.25
C ILE A 96 15.44 4.84 17.29
N ASP A 97 15.61 6.16 17.29
CA ASP A 97 14.93 7.04 18.25
C ASP A 97 13.41 7.04 18.03
N ARG A 98 12.96 6.98 16.77
CA ARG A 98 11.54 6.83 16.44
C ARG A 98 11.00 5.46 16.83
N LEU A 99 11.80 4.41 16.69
CA LEU A 99 11.40 3.07 17.13
C LEU A 99 11.27 2.98 18.66
N VAL A 100 12.18 3.64 19.39
CA VAL A 100 12.11 3.80 20.86
C VAL A 100 10.85 4.56 21.26
N ASP A 101 10.58 5.71 20.63
CA ASP A 101 9.40 6.54 20.90
C ASP A 101 8.09 5.77 20.62
N TYR A 102 8.00 5.05 19.50
CA TYR A 102 6.86 4.20 19.20
C TYR A 102 6.63 3.14 20.28
N THR A 103 7.68 2.41 20.63
CA THR A 103 7.63 1.33 21.63
C THR A 103 7.16 1.87 22.99
N LYS A 104 7.67 3.05 23.38
CA LYS A 104 7.28 3.74 24.61
C LYS A 104 5.79 4.06 24.62
N ARG A 105 5.27 4.68 23.57
CA ARG A 105 3.85 5.04 23.44
C ARG A 105 2.95 3.81 23.32
N PHE A 106 3.43 2.76 22.64
CA PHE A 106 2.69 1.51 22.44
C PHE A 106 2.50 0.74 23.74
N PHE A 107 3.54 0.64 24.58
CA PHE A 107 3.45 -0.07 25.85
C PHE A 107 3.09 0.84 27.03
N GLN A 108 3.11 2.17 26.84
CA GLN A 108 3.07 3.17 27.92
C GLN A 108 4.09 2.86 29.04
N MET A 109 5.27 2.37 28.62
CA MET A 109 6.40 2.04 29.49
C MET A 109 7.64 2.80 29.02
N GLU A 110 8.54 3.14 29.94
CA GLU A 110 9.81 3.75 29.57
C GLU A 110 10.69 2.75 28.80
N VAL A 111 11.27 3.24 27.71
CA VAL A 111 12.15 2.47 26.82
C VAL A 111 13.54 3.07 26.85
N LYS A 112 14.56 2.26 27.13
CA LYS A 112 15.95 2.71 27.23
C LYS A 112 16.82 2.05 26.18
N LEU A 113 17.60 2.84 25.46
CA LEU A 113 18.65 2.33 24.59
C LEU A 113 19.90 2.04 25.43
N LEU A 114 20.31 0.77 25.48
CA LEU A 114 21.52 0.33 26.16
C LEU A 114 22.59 0.07 25.09
N PRO A 115 23.69 0.85 25.03
CA PRO A 115 24.80 0.59 24.10
C PRO A 115 25.63 -0.59 24.59
N LEU A 116 25.05 -1.79 24.54
CA LEU A 116 25.62 -3.01 25.10
C LEU A 116 26.83 -3.47 24.29
N PHE A 117 26.73 -3.38 22.96
CA PHE A 117 27.76 -3.76 22.01
C PHE A 117 28.45 -2.51 21.48
N THR A 118 29.77 -2.45 21.59
CA THR A 118 30.62 -1.35 21.11
C THR A 118 31.85 -1.90 20.39
N ASN A 119 32.59 -1.05 19.68
CA ASN A 119 33.81 -1.46 18.94
C ASN A 119 33.59 -2.67 18.02
N ILE A 120 32.47 -2.67 17.30
CA ILE A 120 32.04 -3.78 16.43
C ILE A 120 32.94 -3.82 15.20
N THR A 121 33.56 -4.97 14.92
CA THR A 121 34.42 -5.19 13.75
C THR A 121 34.10 -6.53 13.11
N TRP A 122 33.73 -6.49 11.83
CA TRP A 122 33.47 -7.68 11.02
C TRP A 122 34.75 -8.27 10.45
N ASN A 123 34.87 -9.60 10.48
CA ASN A 123 35.92 -10.34 9.78
C ASN A 123 35.33 -11.55 9.06
N ASP A 124 34.98 -11.36 7.79
CA ASP A 124 34.37 -12.42 6.96
C ASP A 124 35.30 -13.62 6.78
N LYS A 125 36.62 -13.40 6.65
CA LYS A 125 37.60 -14.48 6.50
C LYS A 125 37.62 -15.42 7.70
N LYS A 126 37.52 -14.84 8.91
CA LYS A 126 37.49 -15.60 10.17
C LYS A 126 36.09 -16.02 10.58
N ARG A 127 35.03 -15.57 9.87
CA ARG A 127 33.62 -15.81 10.20
C ARG A 127 33.28 -15.41 11.64
N THR A 128 33.73 -14.20 11.99
CA THR A 128 33.59 -13.64 13.33
C THR A 128 33.22 -12.17 13.30
N LEU A 129 32.47 -11.74 14.31
CA LEU A 129 32.24 -10.34 14.65
C LEU A 129 32.87 -10.07 16.01
N ALA A 130 33.93 -9.27 16.05
CA ALA A 130 34.55 -8.86 17.30
C ALA A 130 33.79 -7.66 17.87
N CYS A 131 33.52 -7.64 19.17
CA CYS A 131 32.88 -6.51 19.84
C CYS A 131 33.31 -6.43 21.31
N THR A 132 33.08 -5.27 21.91
CA THR A 132 33.16 -5.07 23.36
C THR A 132 31.75 -5.08 23.94
N VAL A 133 31.52 -5.93 24.94
CA VAL A 133 30.22 -6.06 25.61
C VAL A 133 30.29 -5.48 27.01
N LYS A 134 29.28 -4.67 27.35
CA LYS A 134 29.14 -4.04 28.67
C LYS A 134 28.28 -4.90 29.62
N GLY A 135 28.89 -5.52 30.63
CA GLY A 135 28.18 -6.30 31.64
C GLY A 135 27.38 -5.45 32.64
N ARG A 136 26.60 -6.12 33.50
CA ARG A 136 25.69 -5.49 34.49
C ARG A 136 26.34 -4.46 35.41
N ASN A 137 27.62 -4.63 35.76
CA ASN A 137 28.35 -3.74 36.67
C ASN A 137 29.17 -2.67 35.93
N ASN A 138 28.79 -2.30 34.71
CA ASN A 138 29.56 -1.45 33.79
C ASN A 138 30.94 -2.02 33.38
N SER A 139 31.28 -3.26 33.76
CA SER A 139 32.50 -3.95 33.32
C SER A 139 32.45 -4.21 31.81
N THR A 140 33.49 -3.90 31.07
CA THR A 140 33.58 -4.19 29.63
C THR A 140 34.45 -5.42 29.38
N SER A 141 34.03 -6.27 28.44
CA SER A 141 34.81 -7.43 28.01
C SER A 141 34.83 -7.51 26.49
N ALA A 142 36.02 -7.66 25.90
CA ALA A 142 36.16 -8.01 24.50
C ALA A 142 35.64 -9.44 24.29
N THR A 143 34.82 -9.63 23.26
CA THR A 143 34.26 -10.92 22.89
C THR A 143 34.15 -11.03 21.37
N THR A 144 33.91 -12.25 20.91
CA THR A 144 33.76 -12.55 19.50
C THR A 144 32.49 -13.34 19.28
N LEU A 145 31.55 -12.73 18.57
CA LEU A 145 30.35 -13.38 18.07
C LEU A 145 30.68 -14.25 16.87
N ARG A 146 30.05 -15.42 16.82
CA ARG A 146 30.17 -16.33 15.68
C ARG A 146 29.28 -15.84 14.55
N THR A 147 29.82 -15.83 13.34
CA THR A 147 29.07 -15.52 12.13
C THR A 147 29.24 -16.64 11.11
N ARG A 148 28.45 -16.61 10.04
CA ARG A 148 28.64 -17.46 8.86
C ARG A 148 28.37 -16.65 7.61
N TYR A 149 29.00 -17.03 6.50
CA TYR A 149 28.52 -16.65 5.17
C TYR A 149 27.70 -17.81 4.66
N ASP A 150 26.42 -17.57 4.38
CA ASP A 150 25.54 -18.58 3.81
C ASP A 150 25.51 -18.41 2.29
N SER A 151 25.89 -19.45 1.55
CA SER A 151 26.03 -19.38 0.10
C SER A 151 24.68 -19.38 -0.63
N ILE A 152 23.60 -19.82 0.02
CA ILE A 152 22.26 -19.89 -0.56
C ILE A 152 21.60 -18.51 -0.50
N THR A 153 21.64 -17.87 0.66
CA THR A 153 21.10 -16.51 0.90
C THR A 153 22.07 -15.40 0.47
N GLY A 154 23.32 -15.74 0.16
CA GLY A 154 24.29 -14.83 -0.46
C GLY A 154 24.86 -13.75 0.44
N HIS A 155 24.82 -13.88 1.77
CA HIS A 155 25.38 -12.88 2.69
C HIS A 155 25.75 -13.43 4.08
N SER A 156 26.41 -12.58 4.88
CA SER A 156 26.86 -12.89 6.23
C SER A 156 25.74 -12.76 7.27
N GLN A 157 25.68 -13.73 8.18
CA GLN A 157 24.64 -13.88 9.21
C GLN A 157 25.26 -14.05 10.60
N ILE A 158 24.54 -13.64 11.65
CA ILE A 158 25.02 -13.70 13.05
C ILE A 158 24.37 -14.88 13.80
N CYS A 159 25.17 -15.60 14.58
CA CYS A 159 24.66 -16.69 15.41
C CYS A 159 23.84 -16.14 16.59
N VAL A 160 22.51 -16.29 16.54
CA VAL A 160 21.60 -15.75 17.56
C VAL A 160 21.88 -16.32 18.95
N ASN A 161 22.25 -17.59 19.03
CA ASN A 161 22.50 -18.28 20.30
C ASN A 161 23.67 -17.64 21.07
N HIS A 162 24.70 -17.18 20.37
CA HIS A 162 25.81 -16.45 20.98
C HIS A 162 25.37 -15.08 21.49
N VAL A 163 24.50 -14.37 20.74
CA VAL A 163 23.94 -13.08 21.15
C VAL A 163 23.12 -13.25 22.43
N LEU A 164 22.17 -14.18 22.46
CA LEU A 164 21.31 -14.43 23.62
C LEU A 164 22.12 -14.80 24.87
N ASN A 165 23.17 -15.59 24.73
CA ASN A 165 24.07 -15.92 25.85
C ASN A 165 24.73 -14.68 26.47
N LEU A 166 25.05 -13.66 25.67
CA LEU A 166 25.60 -12.39 26.15
C LEU A 166 24.51 -11.49 26.76
N LEU A 167 23.34 -11.42 26.14
CA LEU A 167 22.20 -10.68 26.70
C LEU A 167 21.79 -11.23 28.07
N LYS A 168 21.77 -12.56 28.24
CA LYS A 168 21.43 -13.22 29.51
C LYS A 168 22.32 -12.76 30.67
N ARG A 169 23.60 -12.49 30.41
CA ARG A 169 24.57 -12.00 31.40
C ARG A 169 24.47 -10.51 31.66
N SER A 170 23.78 -9.79 30.78
CA SER A 170 23.79 -8.32 30.71
C SER A 170 22.42 -7.69 30.96
N VAL A 171 21.33 -8.47 30.94
CA VAL A 171 19.98 -7.99 31.20
C VAL A 171 19.91 -7.28 32.56
N PRO A 172 19.51 -5.99 32.59
CA PRO A 172 19.37 -5.25 33.84
C PRO A 172 18.34 -5.88 34.79
N SER A 173 18.47 -5.63 36.09
CA SER A 173 17.52 -6.15 37.09
C SER A 173 16.13 -5.51 36.94
N ASP A 174 16.10 -4.21 36.64
CA ASP A 174 14.92 -3.38 36.39
C ASP A 174 14.33 -3.55 34.97
N ALA A 175 14.95 -4.38 34.13
CA ALA A 175 14.44 -4.66 32.79
C ALA A 175 13.21 -5.55 32.85
N ARG A 176 12.10 -5.10 32.25
CA ARG A 176 11.00 -5.99 31.86
C ARG A 176 11.47 -6.97 30.81
N CYS A 177 12.20 -6.48 29.81
CA CYS A 177 12.95 -7.29 28.85
C CYS A 177 14.13 -6.50 28.27
N LEU A 178 15.08 -7.24 27.68
CA LEU A 178 16.20 -6.71 26.89
C LEU A 178 16.19 -7.33 25.50
N VAL A 179 15.98 -6.49 24.48
CA VAL A 179 15.88 -6.91 23.08
C VAL A 179 17.09 -6.40 22.30
N ALA A 180 17.81 -7.30 21.65
CA ALA A 180 18.82 -6.95 20.66
C ALA A 180 18.20 -6.86 19.26
N ILE A 181 18.57 -5.82 18.52
CA ILE A 181 18.09 -5.57 17.17
C ILE A 181 19.31 -5.54 16.23
N THR A 182 19.15 -6.14 15.05
CA THR A 182 20.16 -6.12 13.99
C THR A 182 19.56 -5.90 12.59
N LEU A 183 20.38 -5.42 11.66
CA LEU A 183 20.16 -5.36 10.21
C LEU A 183 20.96 -6.43 9.45
N HIS A 184 21.38 -7.49 10.14
CA HIS A 184 21.91 -8.71 9.54
C HIS A 184 20.97 -9.89 9.81
N ASP A 185 20.87 -10.82 8.87
CA ASP A 185 20.14 -12.06 9.13
C ASP A 185 20.76 -12.84 10.29
N LEU A 186 19.93 -13.61 10.97
CA LEU A 186 20.30 -14.44 12.10
C LEU A 186 20.24 -15.91 11.72
N TYR A 187 20.98 -16.75 12.45
CA TYR A 187 20.86 -18.21 12.40
C TYR A 187 21.06 -18.81 13.78
N SER A 188 20.46 -19.97 14.04
CA SER A 188 20.62 -20.70 15.30
C SER A 188 21.54 -21.92 15.15
N ASP A 189 21.41 -22.64 14.04
CA ASP A 189 22.19 -23.84 13.72
C ASP A 189 22.65 -23.87 12.25
N SER A 190 23.32 -24.95 11.85
CA SER A 190 23.86 -25.11 10.49
C SER A 190 22.81 -25.48 9.44
N SER A 191 21.66 -26.02 9.84
CA SER A 191 20.55 -26.38 8.94
C SER A 191 19.63 -25.22 8.62
N ASP A 192 19.58 -24.19 9.48
CA ASP A 192 18.84 -22.96 9.19
C ASP A 192 19.31 -22.33 7.88
N LEU A 193 18.39 -21.83 7.05
CA LEU A 193 18.72 -20.86 5.99
C LEU A 193 18.93 -19.47 6.62
N PHE A 194 17.96 -19.04 7.43
CA PHE A 194 18.05 -17.95 8.40
C PHE A 194 16.86 -18.04 9.35
N ILE A 195 16.86 -17.22 10.40
CA ILE A 195 15.70 -16.97 11.27
C ILE A 195 15.49 -15.45 11.42
N ALA A 196 14.24 -15.03 11.60
CA ALA A 196 13.92 -13.61 11.85
C ALA A 196 14.36 -13.17 13.26
N GLY A 197 14.42 -14.11 14.21
CA GLY A 197 14.94 -13.89 15.54
C GLY A 197 14.63 -15.03 16.48
N LEU A 198 15.03 -14.88 17.73
CA LEU A 198 14.80 -15.87 18.77
C LEU A 198 14.62 -15.19 20.13
N ALA A 199 13.59 -15.61 20.85
CA ALA A 199 13.29 -15.15 22.19
C ALA A 199 13.54 -16.23 23.25
N GLN A 200 13.95 -15.81 24.45
CA GLN A 200 14.02 -16.65 25.64
C GLN A 200 13.22 -15.97 26.75
N GLY A 201 11.91 -16.18 26.77
CA GLY A 201 10.97 -15.52 27.70
C GLY A 201 11.36 -15.66 29.17
N ASN A 202 11.76 -16.87 29.61
CA ASN A 202 12.25 -17.11 30.98
C ASN A 202 13.49 -16.29 31.36
N CYS A 203 14.28 -15.86 30.37
CA CYS A 203 15.44 -15.01 30.57
C CYS A 203 15.15 -13.52 30.29
N ARG A 204 13.93 -13.19 29.81
CA ARG A 204 13.48 -11.84 29.43
C ARG A 204 14.36 -11.19 28.35
N ILE A 205 14.87 -12.01 27.43
CA ILE A 205 15.78 -11.55 26.39
C ILE A 205 15.33 -12.05 25.03
N ALA A 206 15.63 -11.28 23.99
CA ALA A 206 15.48 -11.74 22.63
C ALA A 206 16.44 -11.01 21.68
N ALA A 207 16.60 -11.56 20.49
CA ALA A 207 17.36 -10.95 19.41
C ALA A 207 16.60 -11.11 18.08
N PHE A 208 16.37 -10.00 17.38
CA PHE A 208 15.60 -9.96 16.13
C PHE A 208 16.33 -9.20 15.03
N SER A 209 16.03 -9.56 13.79
CA SER A 209 16.57 -8.94 12.60
C SER A 209 15.50 -8.17 11.83
N PHE A 210 15.80 -6.93 11.48
CA PHE A 210 15.03 -6.15 10.51
C PHE A 210 15.61 -6.21 9.09
N PHE A 211 16.62 -7.05 8.84
CA PHE A 211 17.25 -7.13 7.51
C PHE A 211 16.20 -7.33 6.41
N ARG A 212 15.33 -8.34 6.57
CA ARG A 212 14.27 -8.69 5.61
C ARG A 212 13.09 -7.72 5.58
N TYR A 213 13.05 -6.77 6.51
CA TYR A 213 12.01 -5.75 6.59
C TYR A 213 12.38 -4.49 5.77
N ASP A 214 13.63 -4.41 5.30
CA ASP A 214 14.11 -3.33 4.44
C ASP A 214 13.36 -3.31 3.09
N PRO A 215 12.61 -2.23 2.77
CA PRO A 215 11.83 -2.13 1.54
C PRO A 215 12.68 -2.05 0.26
N ARG A 216 14.01 -1.96 0.39
CA ARG A 216 14.92 -2.07 -0.76
C ARG A 216 15.12 -3.51 -1.21
N LEU A 217 14.79 -4.50 -0.39
CA LEU A 217 14.89 -5.91 -0.75
C LEU A 217 13.68 -6.31 -1.62
N GLU A 218 13.97 -6.76 -2.84
CA GLU A 218 13.04 -7.54 -3.67
C GLU A 218 13.28 -9.01 -3.36
N ILE A 219 12.32 -9.66 -2.72
CA ILE A 219 12.41 -11.08 -2.33
C ILE A 219 11.68 -11.90 -3.40
N SER A 220 12.26 -13.05 -3.79
CA SER A 220 11.62 -13.96 -4.74
C SER A 220 10.38 -14.61 -4.12
N GLU A 221 9.27 -14.64 -4.88
CA GLU A 221 8.02 -15.31 -4.47
C GLU A 221 8.18 -16.83 -4.37
N GLU A 222 9.01 -17.44 -5.22
CA GLU A 222 9.27 -18.89 -5.25
C GLU A 222 10.36 -19.30 -4.25
N PHE A 223 11.36 -18.42 -4.06
CA PHE A 223 12.51 -18.66 -3.20
C PHE A 223 12.69 -17.50 -2.22
N TRP A 224 11.87 -17.46 -1.16
CA TRP A 224 11.81 -16.37 -0.17
C TRP A 224 13.16 -16.00 0.51
N TYR A 225 14.18 -16.84 0.37
CA TYR A 225 15.53 -16.58 0.84
C TYR A 225 16.41 -15.81 -0.18
N ASP A 226 16.04 -15.82 -1.47
CA ASP A 226 16.68 -15.10 -2.56
C ASP A 226 16.19 -13.64 -2.61
N TRP A 227 17.12 -12.71 -2.84
CA TRP A 227 16.82 -11.28 -2.77
C TRP A 227 17.72 -10.42 -3.66
N LYS A 228 17.21 -9.26 -4.05
CA LYS A 228 17.95 -8.20 -4.76
C LYS A 228 17.75 -6.86 -4.07
N ILE A 229 18.81 -6.04 -3.95
CA ILE A 229 18.70 -4.68 -3.42
C ILE A 229 18.42 -3.68 -4.54
N LYS A 230 17.31 -2.93 -4.44
CA LYS A 230 17.08 -1.73 -5.24
C LYS A 230 18.04 -0.62 -4.81
N ARG A 231 18.68 0.05 -5.77
CA ARG A 231 19.63 1.16 -5.50
C ARG A 231 18.97 2.51 -5.16
N THR A 232 17.64 2.58 -5.20
CA THR A 232 16.90 3.82 -4.96
C THR A 232 16.80 4.11 -3.46
N LYS A 233 17.03 5.36 -3.05
CA LYS A 233 16.71 5.86 -1.70
C LYS A 233 15.54 6.83 -1.83
N SER A 234 14.48 6.63 -1.05
CA SER A 234 13.36 7.58 -0.96
C SER A 234 12.92 7.75 0.49
N LYS A 235 12.32 8.90 0.82
CA LYS A 235 11.76 9.17 2.15
C LYS A 235 10.67 8.14 2.52
N LEU A 236 9.92 7.67 1.53
CA LEU A 236 8.92 6.62 1.67
C LEU A 236 9.52 5.29 2.18
N MET A 237 10.74 4.94 1.77
CA MET A 237 11.40 3.73 2.26
C MET A 237 11.73 3.80 3.76
N SER A 238 12.10 4.99 4.26
CA SER A 238 12.33 5.19 5.70
C SER A 238 11.04 5.05 6.51
N THR A 239 9.92 5.55 5.97
CA THR A 239 8.60 5.34 6.56
C THR A 239 8.20 3.87 6.57
N ILE A 240 8.40 3.15 5.45
CA ILE A 240 8.03 1.73 5.35
C ILE A 240 8.86 0.86 6.31
N ILE A 241 10.19 1.03 6.35
CA ILE A 241 11.03 0.22 7.26
C ILE A 241 10.68 0.51 8.71
N LEU A 242 10.39 1.77 9.07
CA LEU A 242 9.99 2.13 10.42
C LEU A 242 8.65 1.46 10.79
N LEU A 243 7.63 1.54 9.94
CA LEU A 243 6.32 0.91 10.18
C LEU A 243 6.46 -0.60 10.39
N ARG A 244 7.17 -1.24 9.47
CA ARG A 244 7.49 -2.67 9.50
C ARG A 244 8.23 -3.09 10.77
N SER A 245 9.23 -2.31 11.16
CA SER A 245 10.03 -2.56 12.36
C SER A 245 9.25 -2.30 13.64
N CYS A 246 8.39 -1.27 13.67
CA CYS A 246 7.46 -1.00 14.75
C CYS A 246 6.55 -2.21 15.00
N ARG A 247 5.97 -2.78 13.94
CA ARG A 247 5.13 -3.98 14.03
C ARG A 247 5.91 -5.18 14.58
N LEU A 248 7.02 -5.55 13.95
CA LEU A 248 7.80 -6.71 14.40
C LEU A 248 8.27 -6.54 15.85
N LEU A 249 8.81 -5.37 16.20
CA LEU A 249 9.33 -5.13 17.54
C LEU A 249 8.25 -5.28 18.61
N THR A 250 7.07 -4.68 18.42
CA THR A 250 6.00 -4.73 19.42
C THR A 250 5.34 -6.11 19.47
N HIS A 251 5.24 -6.82 18.35
CA HIS A 251 4.81 -8.22 18.32
C HIS A 251 5.73 -9.09 19.18
N GLU A 252 7.04 -8.99 18.97
CA GLU A 252 8.02 -9.80 19.66
C GLU A 252 8.16 -9.46 21.15
N ILE A 253 8.06 -8.17 21.50
CA ILE A 253 7.95 -7.76 22.91
C ILE A 253 6.67 -8.32 23.52
N GLY A 254 5.56 -8.41 22.76
CA GLY A 254 4.32 -9.07 23.19
C GLY A 254 4.55 -10.49 23.69
N HIS A 255 5.28 -11.31 22.92
CA HIS A 255 5.69 -12.66 23.33
C HIS A 255 6.54 -12.65 24.60
N LEU A 256 7.50 -11.71 24.69
CA LEU A 256 8.32 -11.54 25.89
C LEU A 256 7.51 -11.12 27.12
N LEU A 257 6.32 -10.57 26.94
CA LEU A 257 5.37 -10.24 28.01
C LEU A 257 4.33 -11.35 28.25
N GLY A 258 4.45 -12.48 27.57
CA GLY A 258 3.60 -13.66 27.75
C GLY A 258 2.29 -13.63 26.97
N ILE A 259 2.17 -12.79 25.94
CA ILE A 259 1.02 -12.77 25.03
C ILE A 259 1.33 -13.70 23.84
N ASP A 260 0.55 -14.75 23.67
CA ASP A 260 0.72 -15.69 22.55
C ASP A 260 0.07 -15.18 21.25
N HIS A 261 0.26 -15.92 20.15
CA HIS A 261 -0.40 -15.62 18.89
C HIS A 261 -1.93 -15.52 19.02
N CYS A 262 -2.49 -14.47 18.41
CA CYS A 262 -3.92 -14.20 18.40
C CYS A 262 -4.61 -14.88 17.22
N ILE A 263 -5.75 -15.52 17.49
CA ILE A 263 -6.59 -16.18 16.48
C ILE A 263 -8.04 -15.67 16.52
N TYR A 264 -8.28 -14.49 17.09
CA TYR A 264 -9.64 -13.97 17.34
C TYR A 264 -10.04 -12.83 16.41
N TYR A 265 -9.06 -12.01 16.02
CA TYR A 265 -9.22 -10.80 15.20
C TYR A 265 -7.99 -10.62 14.31
N ASP A 266 -8.09 -9.71 13.35
CA ASP A 266 -6.93 -9.03 12.77
C ASP A 266 -6.23 -8.22 13.89
N CYS A 267 -5.04 -8.68 14.27
CA CYS A 267 -4.34 -8.27 15.48
C CYS A 267 -2.83 -8.22 15.21
N LEU A 268 -2.12 -7.31 15.87
CA LEU A 268 -0.66 -7.30 15.92
C LEU A 268 -0.06 -8.67 16.28
N MET A 269 -0.74 -9.42 17.17
CA MET A 269 -0.26 -10.72 17.64
C MET A 269 -0.65 -11.88 16.71
N ASN A 270 -1.21 -11.65 15.52
CA ASN A 270 -1.38 -12.77 14.58
C ASN A 270 0.00 -13.33 14.19
N GLY A 271 0.11 -14.65 14.02
CA GLY A 271 1.33 -15.27 13.51
C GLY A 271 1.45 -15.08 11.99
N SER A 272 2.63 -15.33 11.44
CA SER A 272 2.92 -15.16 10.02
C SER A 272 3.68 -16.36 9.47
N GLY A 273 3.28 -16.87 8.30
CA GLY A 273 3.95 -17.95 7.58
C GLY A 273 4.99 -17.42 6.59
N HIS A 274 4.83 -16.18 6.12
CA HIS A 274 5.76 -15.50 5.23
C HIS A 274 5.72 -13.97 5.42
N LEU A 275 6.68 -13.26 4.81
CA LEU A 275 6.86 -11.81 5.03
C LEU A 275 5.71 -10.96 4.48
N GLU A 276 5.11 -11.32 3.34
CA GLU A 276 3.98 -10.56 2.81
C GLU A 276 2.74 -10.65 3.72
N GLU A 277 2.50 -11.82 4.31
CA GLU A 277 1.48 -11.99 5.34
C GLU A 277 1.80 -11.08 6.54
N ASP A 278 3.04 -11.12 7.02
CA ASP A 278 3.52 -10.30 8.13
C ASP A 278 3.36 -8.78 7.88
N PHE A 279 3.69 -8.33 6.67
CA PHE A 279 3.57 -6.92 6.27
C PHE A 279 2.11 -6.46 6.09
N SER A 280 1.17 -7.38 5.92
CA SER A 280 -0.25 -7.07 5.74
C SER A 280 -1.04 -6.99 7.04
N GLN A 281 -0.45 -7.44 8.16
CA GLN A 281 -1.12 -7.55 9.44
C GLN A 281 -1.19 -6.21 10.19
N SER A 282 -2.22 -6.09 11.03
CA SER A 282 -2.47 -4.91 11.87
C SER A 282 -1.27 -4.50 12.73
N LEU A 283 -1.05 -3.19 12.84
CA LEU A 283 -0.09 -2.60 13.79
C LEU A 283 -0.63 -2.59 15.24
N PHE A 284 -1.90 -2.93 15.46
CA PHE A 284 -2.61 -2.73 16.73
C PHE A 284 -3.14 -4.03 17.33
N LEU A 285 -3.12 -4.09 18.66
CA LEU A 285 -3.74 -5.16 19.44
C LEU A 285 -5.27 -5.11 19.31
N CYS A 286 -5.87 -6.27 19.10
CA CYS A 286 -7.31 -6.45 19.17
C CYS A 286 -7.81 -6.34 20.64
N PRO A 287 -9.13 -6.29 20.89
CA PRO A 287 -9.67 -6.16 22.24
C PRO A 287 -9.19 -7.25 23.22
N VAL A 288 -8.97 -8.49 22.73
CA VAL A 288 -8.49 -9.59 23.57
C VAL A 288 -7.09 -9.29 24.09
N ASP A 289 -6.15 -8.99 23.20
CA ASP A 289 -4.75 -8.79 23.59
C ASP A 289 -4.50 -7.41 24.19
N LEU A 290 -5.32 -6.41 23.83
CA LEU A 290 -5.33 -5.11 24.50
C LEU A 290 -5.72 -5.24 25.97
N ARG A 291 -6.68 -6.12 26.30
CA ARG A 291 -7.04 -6.43 27.69
C ARG A 291 -5.88 -7.09 28.44
N LYS A 292 -5.19 -8.05 27.81
CA LYS A 292 -4.01 -8.71 28.38
C LYS A 292 -2.92 -7.71 28.69
N LEU A 293 -2.61 -6.83 27.72
CA LEU A 293 -1.59 -5.80 27.92
C LEU A 293 -2.02 -4.80 29.00
N SER A 294 -3.28 -4.37 29.02
CA SER A 294 -3.80 -3.43 30.03
C SER A 294 -3.63 -3.99 31.45
N LYS A 295 -3.76 -5.31 31.61
CA LYS A 295 -3.52 -5.97 32.90
C LYS A 295 -2.04 -5.93 33.33
N LEU A 296 -1.08 -5.86 32.41
CA LEU A 296 0.35 -5.86 32.71
C LEU A 296 0.88 -4.50 33.13
N VAL A 297 0.43 -3.44 32.46
CA VAL A 297 1.05 -2.12 32.56
C VAL A 297 0.07 -1.01 33.00
N ASP A 298 -1.14 -1.40 33.43
CA ASP A 298 -2.19 -0.54 34.03
C ASP A 298 -2.33 0.83 33.36
N PHE A 299 -2.61 0.81 32.06
CA PHE A 299 -2.47 1.96 31.18
C PHE A 299 -3.83 2.52 30.73
N ASP A 300 -3.92 3.84 30.48
CA ASP A 300 -5.15 4.47 29.97
C ASP A 300 -5.27 4.22 28.46
N VAL A 301 -6.28 3.44 28.09
CA VAL A 301 -6.51 3.03 26.70
C VAL A 301 -6.74 4.23 25.77
N ILE A 302 -7.41 5.28 26.22
CA ILE A 302 -7.63 6.49 25.41
C ILE A 302 -6.31 7.22 25.22
N GLN A 303 -5.57 7.46 26.30
CA GLN A 303 -4.28 8.15 26.24
C GLN A 303 -3.30 7.39 25.34
N ARG A 304 -3.28 6.06 25.41
CA ARG A 304 -2.46 5.23 24.54
C ARG A 304 -2.84 5.44 23.07
N TYR A 305 -4.12 5.41 22.74
CA TYR A 305 -4.58 5.61 21.37
C TYR A 305 -4.30 7.03 20.86
N GLU A 306 -4.38 8.05 21.71
CA GLU A 306 -3.96 9.43 21.40
C GLU A 306 -2.46 9.49 21.08
N GLN A 307 -1.61 8.95 21.97
CA GLN A 307 -0.16 8.93 21.76
C GLN A 307 0.23 8.16 20.49
N MET A 308 -0.47 7.07 20.19
CA MET A 308 -0.27 6.32 18.96
C MET A 308 -0.74 7.08 17.73
N LEU A 309 -1.84 7.83 17.83
CA LEU A 309 -2.35 8.65 16.74
C LEU A 309 -1.36 9.76 16.41
N ASP A 310 -0.83 10.44 17.43
CA ASP A 310 0.21 11.46 17.27
C ASP A 310 1.43 10.88 16.56
N PHE A 311 1.92 9.73 17.03
CA PHE A 311 3.07 9.07 16.41
C PHE A 311 2.80 8.72 14.94
N CYS A 312 1.65 8.11 14.65
CA CYS A 312 1.29 7.71 13.28
C CYS A 312 1.17 8.94 12.38
N THR A 313 0.61 10.04 12.89
CA THR A 313 0.49 11.31 12.17
C THR A 313 1.87 11.92 11.87
N GLU A 314 2.74 12.01 12.87
CA GLU A 314 4.10 12.54 12.74
C GLU A 314 4.94 11.75 11.71
N ASN A 315 4.75 10.43 11.65
CA ASN A 315 5.52 9.53 10.80
C ASN A 315 4.81 9.17 9.48
N LYS A 316 3.62 9.74 9.22
CA LYS A 316 2.82 9.54 8.00
C LYS A 316 2.35 8.10 7.80
N PHE A 317 1.99 7.42 8.87
CA PHE A 317 1.33 6.10 8.84
C PHE A 317 -0.17 6.34 8.64
N THR A 318 -0.56 6.66 7.41
CA THR A 318 -1.90 7.20 7.09
C THR A 318 -3.01 6.20 7.39
N ASP A 319 -2.81 4.93 7.05
CA ASP A 319 -3.82 3.89 7.24
C ASP A 319 -4.04 3.62 8.73
N GLU A 320 -2.95 3.60 9.50
CA GLU A 320 -2.93 3.49 10.94
C GLU A 320 -3.61 4.68 11.63
N THR A 321 -3.37 5.90 11.13
CA THR A 321 -3.98 7.15 11.61
C THR A 321 -5.50 7.10 11.46
N ASP A 322 -6.01 6.66 10.31
CA ASP A 322 -7.44 6.51 10.06
C ASP A 322 -8.09 5.49 11.01
N VAL A 323 -7.41 4.36 11.26
CA VAL A 323 -7.88 3.32 12.18
C VAL A 323 -7.91 3.83 13.63
N LEU A 324 -6.86 4.50 14.08
CA LEU A 324 -6.76 5.05 15.42
C LEU A 324 -7.78 6.14 15.68
N THR A 325 -7.99 7.04 14.71
CA THR A 325 -8.97 8.14 14.81
C THR A 325 -10.37 7.58 15.08
N LYS A 326 -10.83 6.62 14.26
CA LYS A 326 -12.16 6.00 14.42
C LYS A 326 -12.32 5.30 15.77
N ARG A 327 -11.31 4.54 16.20
CA ARG A 327 -11.34 3.84 17.49
C ARG A 327 -11.34 4.81 18.66
N LEU A 328 -10.59 5.90 18.54
CA LEU A 328 -10.53 6.94 19.56
C LEU A 328 -11.86 7.70 19.69
N GLU A 329 -12.55 7.98 18.58
CA GLU A 329 -13.90 8.56 18.60
C GLU A 329 -14.88 7.69 19.38
N ILE A 330 -14.87 6.37 19.14
CA ILE A 330 -15.72 5.40 19.87
C ILE A 330 -15.39 5.44 21.37
N LEU A 331 -14.11 5.30 21.73
CA LEU A 331 -13.68 5.30 23.13
C LEU A 331 -14.03 6.61 23.86
N LYS A 332 -13.90 7.76 23.19
CA LYS A 332 -14.23 9.08 23.76
C LYS A 332 -15.72 9.29 23.94
N LYS A 333 -16.54 8.81 22.99
CA LYS A 333 -18.02 8.86 23.08
C LYS A 333 -18.55 8.02 24.24
N GLU A 334 -17.87 6.95 24.58
CA GLU A 334 -18.28 6.00 25.61
C GLU A 334 -17.83 6.36 27.02
N LYS A 335 -16.91 7.32 27.19
CA LYS A 335 -16.49 7.80 28.51
C LYS A 335 -17.60 8.72 29.08
N PRO A 336 -18.34 8.33 30.13
CA PRO A 336 -19.26 9.26 30.78
C PRO A 336 -18.45 10.42 31.42
N ALA A 337 -19.04 11.61 31.48
CA ALA A 337 -18.43 12.84 32.01
C ALA A 337 -18.12 12.81 33.53
N THR A 338 -18.02 11.65 34.17
CA THR A 338 -17.78 11.50 35.60
C THR A 338 -16.92 10.28 35.92
N GLN A 339 -15.59 10.43 35.87
CA GLN A 339 -14.63 9.75 36.76
C GLN A 339 -13.19 10.26 36.54
N THR A 340 -12.96 11.56 36.72
CA THR A 340 -11.63 12.09 37.02
C THR A 340 -11.37 11.86 38.51
N LYS A 341 -10.91 10.65 38.88
CA LYS A 341 -10.20 10.49 40.15
C LYS A 341 -8.84 11.19 40.01
N LYS A 342 -8.73 12.38 40.59
CA LYS A 342 -7.44 13.03 40.86
C LYS A 342 -6.54 12.05 41.62
N ARG A 343 -5.53 11.52 40.96
CA ARG A 343 -4.30 11.13 41.65
C ARG A 343 -3.45 12.39 41.75
N SER A 344 -3.41 12.95 42.94
CA SER A 344 -2.42 13.94 43.34
C SER A 344 -1.04 13.30 43.30
N ASN A 345 -0.10 13.91 42.59
CA ASN A 345 1.29 14.00 43.02
C ASN A 345 1.89 15.29 42.48
N ASN A 346 2.51 16.03 43.40
CA ASN A 346 3.13 17.34 43.24
C ASN A 346 4.49 17.25 42.53
N GLY A 347 4.85 18.35 41.85
CA GLY A 347 6.21 18.69 41.35
C GLY A 347 6.39 18.35 39.87
N ASP A 348 6.76 19.23 38.95
CA ASP A 348 7.24 20.61 39.04
C ASP A 348 6.84 21.37 37.75
N GLU A 349 6.70 22.68 37.90
CA GLU A 349 6.41 23.64 36.83
C GLU A 349 7.55 23.71 35.80
N ASN A 350 7.20 23.54 34.52
CA ASN A 350 7.51 24.47 33.42
C ASN A 350 7.33 23.75 32.07
N ASP A 351 6.19 23.97 31.41
CA ASP A 351 6.19 24.44 30.02
C ASP A 351 4.76 24.79 29.59
N LYS A 352 4.54 26.08 29.34
CA LYS A 352 3.28 26.64 28.85
C LYS A 352 3.11 26.30 27.38
N PHE A 353 2.23 25.37 27.04
CA PHE A 353 1.59 25.33 25.73
C PHE A 353 0.21 25.99 25.82
N ASN A 354 0.03 27.07 25.06
CA ASN A 354 -1.17 27.91 25.01
C ASN A 354 -2.39 27.10 24.53
N ILE A 355 -3.41 27.01 25.39
CA ILE A 355 -4.73 26.43 25.13
C ILE A 355 -5.63 27.50 24.49
N LEU A 356 -5.35 27.91 23.26
CA LEU A 356 -6.19 28.88 22.54
C LEU A 356 -6.50 28.56 21.07
N ASP A 357 -6.01 27.45 20.50
CA ASP A 357 -6.26 27.09 19.09
C ASP A 357 -7.22 25.90 18.87
N THR A 358 -7.80 25.34 19.93
CA THR A 358 -8.63 24.12 19.82
C THR A 358 -10.11 24.40 19.46
N GLU A 359 -10.60 25.63 19.62
CA GLU A 359 -12.01 25.96 19.30
C GLU A 359 -12.26 26.25 17.82
N ILE A 360 -11.23 26.61 17.03
CA ILE A 360 -11.40 26.94 15.61
C ILE A 360 -11.57 25.68 14.75
N ILE A 361 -11.02 24.54 15.18
CA ILE A 361 -11.17 23.24 14.47
C ILE A 361 -12.58 22.66 14.67
N TYR A 362 -13.24 22.96 15.80
CA TYR A 362 -14.57 22.43 16.12
C TYR A 362 -15.73 23.10 15.35
N MET A 363 -15.53 24.32 14.80
CA MET A 363 -16.59 25.03 14.07
C MET A 363 -16.75 24.61 12.60
N PHE A 364 -15.76 23.95 11.98
CA PHE A 364 -15.83 23.55 10.57
C PHE A 364 -16.45 22.16 10.30
N SER A 365 -16.76 21.38 11.33
CA SER A 365 -17.30 20.01 11.17
C SER A 365 -18.82 19.93 11.03
N ARG A 366 -19.55 21.06 11.00
CA ARG A 366 -21.02 21.10 11.00
C ARG A 366 -21.69 21.44 9.67
N ILE A 367 -21.07 21.18 8.51
CA ILE A 367 -21.75 21.27 7.21
C ILE A 367 -21.32 20.15 6.26
N ILE A 368 -21.60 18.88 6.60
CA ILE A 368 -21.77 17.81 5.59
C ILE A 368 -22.87 16.85 6.10
N PRO A 369 -23.95 16.58 5.33
CA PRO A 369 -24.97 15.63 5.75
C PRO A 369 -24.41 14.21 5.81
N SER A 370 -24.64 13.58 6.95
CA SER A 370 -24.44 12.16 7.20
C SER A 370 -25.17 11.30 6.16
N SER A 371 -24.45 10.75 5.19
CA SER A 371 -24.91 9.60 4.42
C SER A 371 -23.75 8.66 4.10
N SER A 372 -23.83 7.48 4.73
CA SER A 372 -23.22 6.20 4.34
C SER A 372 -21.73 6.22 3.97
N ILE A 373 -20.86 6.03 4.97
CA ILE A 373 -19.44 5.71 4.76
C ILE A 373 -19.22 4.23 5.09
N SER A 374 -19.29 3.43 4.02
CA SER A 374 -18.85 2.05 3.97
C SER A 374 -17.34 1.93 4.23
N THR A 375 -16.93 0.88 4.95
CA THR A 375 -15.56 0.41 5.12
C THR A 375 -14.83 0.28 3.78
N ILE A 376 -13.94 1.21 3.45
CA ILE A 376 -13.05 1.12 2.28
C ILE A 376 -11.63 0.91 2.82
N ARG A 377 -11.11 -0.32 2.66
CA ARG A 377 -9.67 -0.62 2.71
C ARG A 377 -8.96 0.39 1.80
N ARG A 378 -8.17 1.32 2.32
CA ARG A 378 -7.43 2.26 1.48
C ARG A 378 -6.22 1.54 0.91
N SER A 379 -6.34 1.17 -0.37
CA SER A 379 -5.21 0.96 -1.25
C SER A 379 -4.23 2.13 -1.16
N SER A 380 -2.93 1.84 -1.28
CA SER A 380 -1.81 2.78 -1.51
C SER A 380 -2.24 4.23 -1.77
N ASN A 381 -1.68 5.19 -1.01
CA ASN A 381 -1.89 6.62 -1.26
C ASN A 381 -1.31 7.09 -2.62
N PHE A 382 -0.79 6.16 -3.42
CA PHE A 382 -0.38 6.38 -4.79
C PHE A 382 -1.55 6.21 -5.76
N VAL A 383 -1.79 7.22 -6.59
CA VAL A 383 -2.68 7.15 -7.75
C VAL A 383 -1.86 7.08 -9.01
N ARG A 384 -2.07 6.00 -9.77
CA ARG A 384 -1.43 5.81 -11.06
C ARG A 384 -2.15 6.64 -12.12
N ILE A 385 -1.39 7.50 -12.79
CA ILE A 385 -1.83 8.17 -14.01
C ILE A 385 -1.49 7.29 -15.20
N PHE A 386 -2.51 6.97 -16.00
CA PHE A 386 -2.35 6.34 -17.31
C PHE A 386 -2.51 7.43 -18.38
N GLU A 387 -1.39 7.90 -18.93
CA GLU A 387 -1.38 9.00 -19.89
C GLU A 387 -1.77 8.48 -21.27
N VAL A 388 -2.92 8.93 -21.78
CA VAL A 388 -3.48 8.50 -23.07
C VAL A 388 -3.30 9.52 -24.19
N GLY A 389 -2.67 10.67 -23.92
CA GLY A 389 -2.48 11.77 -24.87
C GLY A 389 -1.90 11.36 -26.22
N PRO A 390 -0.79 10.59 -26.29
CA PRO A 390 -0.19 10.20 -27.57
C PRO A 390 -1.06 9.31 -28.45
N ARG A 391 -1.93 8.48 -27.84
CA ARG A 391 -2.91 7.64 -28.54
C ARG A 391 -4.25 8.33 -28.62
N ASP A 392 -5.05 8.24 -27.55
CA ASP A 392 -6.45 8.69 -27.52
C ASP A 392 -6.58 10.21 -27.73
N GLY A 393 -5.65 10.97 -27.15
CA GLY A 393 -5.62 12.42 -27.31
C GLY A 393 -5.36 12.84 -28.75
N LEU A 394 -4.35 12.28 -29.41
CA LEU A 394 -4.03 12.62 -30.80
C LEU A 394 -5.01 12.02 -31.81
N GLN A 395 -5.59 10.84 -31.53
CA GLN A 395 -6.34 10.02 -32.49
C GLN A 395 -7.38 10.81 -33.30
N ASN A 396 -8.07 11.74 -32.65
CA ASN A 396 -9.15 12.53 -33.24
C ASN A 396 -8.77 13.99 -33.52
N GLU A 397 -7.49 14.35 -33.39
CA GLU A 397 -7.00 15.67 -33.77
C GLU A 397 -7.08 15.85 -35.29
N LYS A 398 -7.53 17.03 -35.72
CA LYS A 398 -7.67 17.35 -37.15
C LYS A 398 -6.33 17.53 -37.84
N THR A 399 -5.34 18.03 -37.10
CA THR A 399 -4.00 18.27 -37.61
C THR A 399 -3.19 16.98 -37.53
N GLN A 400 -2.75 16.49 -38.70
CA GLN A 400 -1.85 15.34 -38.75
C GLN A 400 -0.51 15.72 -38.09
N VAL A 401 -0.17 15.04 -36.99
CA VAL A 401 1.11 15.26 -36.30
C VAL A 401 2.17 14.36 -36.97
N PRO A 402 3.31 14.92 -37.43
CA PRO A 402 4.39 14.12 -38.01
C PRO A 402 4.99 13.12 -37.01
N THR A 403 5.45 11.98 -37.50
CA THR A 403 6.06 10.90 -36.70
C THR A 403 7.17 11.39 -35.76
N PRO A 404 8.16 12.20 -36.20
CA PRO A 404 9.21 12.68 -35.29
C PRO A 404 8.67 13.51 -34.13
N ILE A 405 7.57 14.22 -34.34
CA ILE A 405 6.92 15.02 -33.30
C ILE A 405 6.16 14.13 -32.30
N LYS A 406 5.51 13.06 -32.77
CA LYS A 406 4.90 12.07 -31.87
C LYS A 406 5.94 11.36 -31.00
N VAL A 407 7.07 10.99 -31.60
CA VAL A 407 8.21 10.39 -30.88
C VAL A 407 8.73 11.36 -29.82
N GLU A 408 9.00 12.62 -30.21
CA GLU A 408 9.44 13.66 -29.27
C GLU A 408 8.42 13.90 -28.15
N PHE A 409 7.12 13.88 -28.48
CA PHE A 409 6.05 14.04 -27.51
C PHE A 409 6.07 12.92 -26.45
N VAL A 410 6.13 11.66 -26.86
CA VAL A 410 6.24 10.51 -25.94
C VAL A 410 7.54 10.55 -25.13
N ASN A 411 8.65 10.95 -25.76
CA ASN A 411 9.95 11.08 -25.11
C ASN A 411 9.92 12.16 -24.01
N ARG A 412 9.26 13.29 -24.26
CA ARG A 412 9.04 14.34 -23.25
C ARG A 412 8.16 13.85 -22.11
N LEU A 413 7.04 13.19 -22.42
CA LEU A 413 6.17 12.59 -21.40
C LEU A 413 6.92 11.59 -20.52
N SER A 414 7.81 10.79 -21.10
CA SER A 414 8.62 9.81 -20.35
C SER A 414 9.50 10.46 -19.28
N ARG A 415 9.83 11.75 -19.43
CA ARG A 415 10.71 12.51 -18.52
C ARG A 415 9.94 13.35 -17.48
N THR A 416 8.62 13.22 -17.42
CA THR A 416 7.76 13.89 -16.42
C THR A 416 7.58 13.05 -15.16
N GLY A 417 7.98 11.77 -15.16
CA GLY A 417 7.75 10.86 -14.03
C GLY A 417 6.55 9.93 -14.21
N LEU A 418 5.77 10.11 -15.28
CA LEU A 418 4.74 9.16 -15.72
C LEU A 418 5.29 7.72 -15.79
N LYS A 419 4.45 6.77 -15.37
CA LYS A 419 4.80 5.34 -15.35
C LYS A 419 4.09 4.53 -16.42
N PHE A 420 3.00 5.05 -16.98
CA PHE A 420 2.18 4.38 -17.97
C PHE A 420 1.80 5.38 -19.04
N ILE A 421 2.17 5.08 -20.28
CA ILE A 421 1.92 5.94 -21.44
C ILE A 421 1.34 5.07 -22.55
N GLU A 422 0.16 5.42 -23.03
CA GLU A 422 -0.43 4.83 -24.21
C GLU A 422 0.13 5.52 -25.45
N VAL A 423 1.04 4.83 -26.14
CA VAL A 423 1.88 5.43 -27.18
C VAL A 423 1.13 5.57 -28.49
N THR A 424 0.40 4.53 -28.90
CA THR A 424 -0.18 4.44 -30.24
C THR A 424 -1.24 3.34 -30.35
N SER A 425 -1.81 3.17 -31.54
CA SER A 425 -2.86 2.19 -31.84
C SER A 425 -2.56 1.43 -33.13
N PHE A 426 -2.54 0.10 -33.07
CA PHE A 426 -2.37 -0.80 -34.22
C PHE A 426 -3.69 -1.03 -34.96
N VAL A 427 -4.32 0.07 -35.36
CA VAL A 427 -5.54 0.13 -36.18
C VAL A 427 -5.20 0.32 -37.65
N SER A 428 -6.20 0.22 -38.52
CA SER A 428 -6.00 0.52 -39.93
C SER A 428 -5.71 2.02 -40.13
N PRO A 429 -4.60 2.38 -40.82
CA PRO A 429 -4.32 3.77 -41.18
C PRO A 429 -5.41 4.40 -42.06
N LYS A 430 -6.20 3.58 -42.76
CA LYS A 430 -7.33 4.04 -43.56
C LYS A 430 -8.45 4.63 -42.71
N TRP A 431 -8.72 4.01 -41.56
CA TRP A 431 -9.80 4.42 -40.65
C TRP A 431 -9.33 5.46 -39.65
N VAL A 432 -8.07 5.37 -39.23
CA VAL A 432 -7.47 6.27 -38.25
C VAL A 432 -6.09 6.74 -38.75
N PRO A 433 -6.05 7.71 -39.69
CA PRO A 433 -4.81 8.18 -40.30
C PRO A 433 -3.78 8.73 -39.29
N GLN A 434 -4.26 9.32 -38.19
CA GLN A 434 -3.38 9.82 -37.15
C GLN A 434 -2.51 8.72 -36.55
N MET A 435 -2.98 7.47 -36.51
CA MET A 435 -2.25 6.33 -35.93
C MET A 435 -1.53 5.50 -37.01
N GLY A 436 -1.45 5.99 -38.25
CA GLY A 436 -0.91 5.21 -39.36
C GLY A 436 0.59 4.88 -39.26
N ASP A 437 1.33 5.66 -38.48
CA ASP A 437 2.77 5.52 -38.21
C ASP A 437 3.05 4.79 -36.89
N HIS A 438 2.11 3.95 -36.44
CA HIS A 438 2.18 3.25 -35.14
C HIS A 438 3.46 2.41 -34.97
N VAL A 439 4.00 1.82 -36.05
CA VAL A 439 5.23 1.00 -35.99
C VAL A 439 6.44 1.91 -35.78
N GLU A 440 6.52 2.97 -36.57
CA GLU A 440 7.62 3.92 -36.60
C GLU A 440 7.72 4.68 -35.29
N VAL A 441 6.59 5.13 -34.74
CA VAL A 441 6.55 5.80 -33.43
C VAL A 441 7.06 4.86 -32.34
N LEU A 442 6.48 3.66 -32.21
CA LEU A 442 6.82 2.75 -31.11
C LEU A 442 8.28 2.26 -31.19
N ALA A 443 8.82 2.11 -32.40
CA ALA A 443 10.21 1.70 -32.62
C ALA A 443 11.24 2.80 -32.34
N ALA A 444 10.83 4.07 -32.37
CA ALA A 444 11.74 5.23 -32.30
C ALA A 444 11.75 5.96 -30.95
N ILE A 445 10.81 5.66 -30.05
CA ILE A 445 10.80 6.27 -28.70
C ILE A 445 11.97 5.82 -27.83
N ASP A 446 12.40 6.70 -26.95
CA ASP A 446 13.33 6.40 -25.88
C ASP A 446 12.60 5.58 -24.82
N ARG A 447 13.04 4.33 -24.62
CA ARG A 447 12.46 3.48 -23.57
C ARG A 447 13.15 3.74 -22.24
N ILE A 448 12.46 4.40 -21.32
CA ILE A 448 12.97 4.67 -19.98
C ILE A 448 12.62 3.50 -19.04
N PRO A 449 13.59 2.90 -18.32
CA PRO A 449 13.32 1.83 -17.37
C PRO A 449 12.28 2.21 -16.32
N GLY A 450 11.32 1.30 -16.09
CA GLY A 450 10.24 1.50 -15.13
C GLY A 450 9.03 2.28 -15.67
N ILE A 451 9.00 2.61 -16.96
CA ILE A 451 7.80 3.09 -17.67
C ILE A 451 7.25 1.95 -18.53
N ARG A 452 5.93 1.79 -18.52
CA ARG A 452 5.20 0.86 -19.37
C ARG A 452 4.63 1.61 -20.57
N TYR A 453 5.08 1.25 -21.76
CA TYR A 453 4.60 1.78 -23.03
C TYR A 453 3.54 0.85 -23.60
N SER A 454 2.27 1.29 -23.54
CA SER A 454 1.11 0.50 -23.97
C SER A 454 0.69 0.87 -25.39
N ALA A 455 0.08 -0.07 -26.12
CA ALA A 455 -0.50 0.19 -27.43
C ALA A 455 -1.86 -0.50 -27.63
N LEU A 456 -2.82 0.24 -28.19
CA LEU A 456 -4.15 -0.28 -28.49
C LEU A 456 -4.06 -1.30 -29.63
N THR A 457 -4.57 -2.51 -29.41
CA THR A 457 -4.35 -3.65 -30.30
C THR A 457 -5.66 -4.42 -30.55
N PRO A 458 -6.48 -4.00 -31.51
CA PRO A 458 -7.85 -4.49 -31.64
C PRO A 458 -8.01 -5.79 -32.43
N ASN A 459 -6.95 -6.35 -33.01
CA ASN A 459 -7.02 -7.53 -33.85
C ASN A 459 -5.68 -8.29 -33.90
N VAL A 460 -5.73 -9.51 -34.45
CA VAL A 460 -4.60 -10.43 -34.57
C VAL A 460 -3.46 -9.82 -35.41
N GLN A 461 -3.77 -9.07 -36.47
CA GLN A 461 -2.73 -8.41 -37.27
C GLN A 461 -1.98 -7.36 -36.45
N GLY A 462 -2.68 -6.61 -35.60
CA GLY A 462 -2.10 -5.61 -34.71
C GLY A 462 -1.14 -6.23 -33.71
N ILE A 463 -1.56 -7.29 -33.00
CA ILE A 463 -0.69 -7.93 -32.01
C ILE A 463 0.54 -8.58 -32.65
N ASN A 464 0.39 -9.18 -33.84
CA ASN A 464 1.54 -9.72 -34.57
C ASN A 464 2.55 -8.63 -34.95
N ARG A 465 2.09 -7.42 -35.29
CA ARG A 465 2.99 -6.28 -35.54
C ARG A 465 3.67 -5.81 -34.26
N VAL A 466 2.94 -5.70 -33.15
CA VAL A 466 3.52 -5.38 -31.83
C VAL A 466 4.65 -6.37 -31.49
N LEU A 467 4.38 -7.67 -31.64
CA LEU A 467 5.33 -8.74 -31.35
C LEU A 467 6.53 -8.75 -32.31
N SER A 468 6.33 -8.43 -33.58
CA SER A 468 7.42 -8.39 -34.58
C SER A 468 8.50 -7.33 -34.26
N LEU A 469 8.19 -6.36 -33.41
CA LEU A 469 9.14 -5.33 -32.97
C LEU A 469 10.06 -5.81 -31.83
N GLY A 470 9.81 -6.99 -31.28
CA GLY A 470 10.63 -7.55 -30.20
C GLY A 470 10.74 -6.62 -29.00
N ASN A 471 11.95 -6.29 -28.59
CA ASN A 471 12.23 -5.36 -27.49
C ASN A 471 11.83 -3.90 -27.76
N LYS A 472 11.48 -3.57 -29.01
CA LYS A 472 10.91 -2.28 -29.39
C LYS A 472 9.38 -2.30 -29.49
N GLY A 473 8.75 -3.44 -29.21
CA GLY A 473 7.29 -3.58 -29.16
C GLY A 473 6.68 -2.90 -27.93
N ALA A 474 5.36 -3.06 -27.74
CA ALA A 474 4.68 -2.52 -26.56
C ALA A 474 5.01 -3.40 -25.34
N ASP A 475 5.11 -2.81 -24.15
CA ASP A 475 5.27 -3.55 -22.89
C ASP A 475 3.94 -4.14 -22.39
N GLU A 476 2.84 -3.67 -22.97
CA GLU A 476 1.46 -4.06 -22.68
C GLU A 476 0.60 -3.69 -23.90
N ILE A 477 -0.48 -4.43 -24.11
CA ILE A 477 -1.50 -4.06 -25.08
C ILE A 477 -2.83 -3.70 -24.41
N ALA A 478 -3.60 -2.83 -25.06
CA ALA A 478 -4.96 -2.53 -24.67
C ALA A 478 -5.96 -3.10 -25.68
N ILE A 479 -7.08 -3.63 -25.19
CA ILE A 479 -8.28 -3.97 -25.97
C ILE A 479 -9.47 -3.16 -25.46
N PHE A 480 -10.49 -2.96 -26.30
CA PHE A 480 -11.63 -2.13 -25.94
C PHE A 480 -12.96 -2.74 -26.37
N SER A 481 -13.94 -2.76 -25.48
CA SER A 481 -15.33 -3.09 -25.78
C SER A 481 -16.24 -1.88 -25.51
N ALA A 482 -17.55 -2.05 -25.66
CA ALA A 482 -18.54 -1.02 -25.37
C ALA A 482 -19.75 -1.62 -24.66
N ALA A 483 -20.36 -0.86 -23.75
CA ALA A 483 -21.57 -1.26 -23.04
C ALA A 483 -22.87 -1.00 -23.84
N SER A 484 -22.74 -0.59 -25.11
CA SER A 484 -23.84 -0.26 -26.01
C SER A 484 -23.66 -0.95 -27.36
N GLU A 485 -24.68 -1.65 -27.83
CA GLU A 485 -24.66 -2.35 -29.13
C GLU A 485 -24.63 -1.35 -30.28
N SER A 486 -25.41 -0.26 -30.18
CA SER A 486 -25.40 0.81 -31.18
C SER A 486 -24.04 1.48 -31.27
N PHE A 487 -23.37 1.70 -30.13
CA PHE A 487 -22.01 2.25 -30.12
C PHE A 487 -20.99 1.26 -30.70
N SER A 488 -21.05 -0.02 -30.32
CA SER A 488 -20.17 -1.06 -30.89
C SER A 488 -20.32 -1.13 -32.41
N LYS A 489 -21.55 -1.12 -32.91
CA LYS A 489 -21.83 -1.13 -34.35
C LYS A 489 -21.34 0.14 -35.04
N ALA A 490 -21.49 1.31 -34.44
CA ALA A 490 -21.02 2.57 -35.01
C ALA A 490 -19.48 2.69 -35.00
N ASN A 491 -18.82 2.17 -33.97
CA ASN A 491 -17.38 2.34 -33.76
C ASN A 491 -16.54 1.25 -34.46
N ILE A 492 -16.98 -0.01 -34.40
CA ILE A 492 -16.20 -1.16 -34.92
C ILE A 492 -17.02 -2.08 -35.86
N ASN A 493 -18.23 -1.67 -36.23
CA ASN A 493 -19.09 -2.35 -37.19
C ASN A 493 -19.38 -3.82 -36.87
N CYS A 494 -19.50 -4.16 -35.58
CA CYS A 494 -19.96 -5.47 -35.13
C CYS A 494 -20.68 -5.38 -33.78
N SER A 495 -21.37 -6.46 -33.39
CA SER A 495 -21.97 -6.55 -32.06
C SER A 495 -20.91 -6.64 -30.97
N ILE A 496 -21.32 -6.39 -29.71
CA ILE A 496 -20.45 -6.54 -28.55
C ILE A 496 -19.90 -7.96 -28.48
N GLU A 497 -20.75 -8.98 -28.64
CA GLU A 497 -20.34 -10.38 -28.60
C GLU A 497 -19.29 -10.72 -29.68
N THR A 498 -19.49 -10.22 -30.92
CA THR A 498 -18.52 -10.41 -32.01
C THR A 498 -17.19 -9.73 -31.67
N SER A 499 -17.22 -8.56 -31.03
CA SER A 499 -16.01 -7.85 -30.62
C SER A 499 -15.22 -8.64 -29.57
N LEU A 500 -15.90 -9.21 -28.58
CA LEU A 500 -15.30 -10.01 -27.52
C LEU A 500 -14.66 -11.28 -28.08
N GLN A 501 -15.29 -11.94 -29.05
CA GLN A 501 -14.70 -13.08 -29.76
C GLN A 501 -13.38 -12.72 -30.44
N ARG A 502 -13.33 -11.59 -31.15
CA ARG A 502 -12.09 -11.10 -31.78
C ARG A 502 -11.00 -10.79 -30.75
N PHE A 503 -11.37 -10.19 -29.63
CA PHE A 503 -10.41 -9.90 -28.56
C PHE A 503 -9.93 -11.15 -27.82
N ASN A 504 -10.72 -12.24 -27.82
CA ASN A 504 -10.31 -13.51 -27.22
C ASN A 504 -9.10 -14.11 -27.96
N GLU A 505 -9.09 -14.01 -29.29
CA GLU A 505 -7.92 -14.42 -30.09
C GLU A 505 -6.69 -13.56 -29.76
N VAL A 506 -6.86 -12.23 -29.65
CA VAL A 506 -5.77 -11.30 -29.33
C VAL A 506 -5.20 -11.57 -27.93
N THR A 507 -6.07 -11.72 -26.92
CA THR A 507 -5.67 -11.98 -25.53
C THR A 507 -5.00 -13.33 -25.37
N GLN A 508 -5.42 -14.35 -26.12
CA GLN A 508 -4.76 -15.65 -26.14
C GLN A 508 -3.33 -15.53 -26.66
N ILE A 509 -3.11 -14.88 -27.81
CA ILE A 509 -1.77 -14.66 -28.36
C ILE A 509 -0.90 -13.85 -27.37
N ALA A 510 -1.47 -12.81 -26.73
CA ALA A 510 -0.75 -12.01 -25.74
C ALA A 510 -0.30 -12.85 -24.55
N ARG A 511 -1.19 -13.72 -24.04
CA ARG A 511 -0.90 -14.64 -22.93
C ARG A 511 0.20 -15.63 -23.27
N GLU A 512 0.16 -16.22 -24.47
CA GLU A 512 1.21 -17.14 -24.96
C GLU A 512 2.59 -16.47 -25.04
N LYS A 513 2.62 -15.13 -25.16
CA LYS A 513 3.85 -14.33 -25.20
C LYS A 513 4.16 -13.58 -23.90
N ASN A 514 3.43 -13.84 -22.82
CA ASN A 514 3.54 -13.14 -21.54
C ASN A 514 3.43 -11.62 -21.66
N LEU A 515 2.63 -11.13 -22.60
CA LEU A 515 2.36 -9.70 -22.81
C LEU A 515 1.09 -9.32 -22.04
N PRO A 516 1.17 -8.43 -21.02
CA PRO A 516 0.00 -8.01 -20.25
C PRO A 516 -1.06 -7.35 -21.12
N VAL A 517 -2.33 -7.58 -20.77
CA VAL A 517 -3.48 -7.01 -21.48
C VAL A 517 -4.31 -6.15 -20.54
N ARG A 518 -4.56 -4.92 -20.94
CA ARG A 518 -5.50 -4.00 -20.30
C ARG A 518 -6.81 -3.96 -21.09
N GLY A 519 -7.95 -4.03 -20.40
CA GLY A 519 -9.26 -3.89 -21.01
C GLY A 519 -9.81 -2.47 -20.84
N SER A 520 -10.66 -2.04 -21.76
CA SER A 520 -11.46 -0.81 -21.60
C SER A 520 -12.89 -1.05 -22.04
N ILE A 521 -13.86 -0.42 -21.38
CA ILE A 521 -15.27 -0.46 -21.77
C ILE A 521 -15.73 0.97 -22.02
N SER A 522 -16.18 1.24 -23.24
CA SER A 522 -16.82 2.51 -23.61
C SER A 522 -18.28 2.58 -23.16
N CYS A 523 -18.78 3.80 -23.01
CA CYS A 523 -20.19 4.08 -22.68
C CYS A 523 -20.68 3.45 -21.36
N THR A 524 -19.85 3.41 -20.31
CA THR A 524 -20.20 2.70 -19.07
C THR A 524 -21.32 3.35 -18.26
N VAL A 525 -21.55 4.65 -18.46
CA VAL A 525 -22.61 5.42 -17.77
C VAL A 525 -23.63 6.03 -18.74
N GLY A 526 -23.27 6.17 -20.01
CA GLY A 526 -24.12 6.76 -21.04
C GLY A 526 -23.60 6.53 -22.46
N CYS A 527 -24.52 6.48 -23.41
CA CYS A 527 -24.28 6.25 -24.83
C CYS A 527 -24.91 7.39 -25.65
N PRO A 528 -24.24 7.90 -26.70
CA PRO A 528 -24.80 8.95 -27.55
C PRO A 528 -26.00 8.47 -28.41
N TYR A 529 -26.22 7.16 -28.53
CA TYR A 529 -27.29 6.55 -29.33
C TYR A 529 -28.42 5.99 -28.46
N GLU A 530 -28.07 5.28 -27.38
CA GLU A 530 -29.02 4.55 -26.53
C GLU A 530 -29.36 5.32 -25.25
N GLY A 531 -28.70 6.46 -24.99
CA GLY A 531 -28.91 7.25 -23.79
C GLY A 531 -28.31 6.59 -22.55
N LYS A 532 -29.10 6.45 -21.48
CA LYS A 532 -28.61 5.94 -20.20
C LYS A 532 -28.24 4.45 -20.30
N ILE A 533 -27.02 4.11 -19.90
CA ILE A 533 -26.56 2.72 -19.78
C ILE A 533 -26.69 2.28 -18.33
N LYS A 534 -27.29 1.11 -18.10
CA LYS A 534 -27.49 0.56 -16.75
C LYS A 534 -26.23 -0.17 -16.29
N PRO A 535 -25.84 -0.09 -15.01
CA PRO A 535 -24.71 -0.87 -14.48
C PRO A 535 -24.82 -2.38 -14.75
N SER A 536 -26.03 -2.93 -14.77
CA SER A 536 -26.29 -4.35 -15.09
C SER A 536 -25.87 -4.76 -16.51
N GLN A 537 -25.70 -3.80 -17.43
CA GLN A 537 -25.16 -4.05 -18.78
C GLN A 537 -23.63 -4.07 -18.80
N VAL A 538 -22.99 -3.38 -17.84
CA VAL A 538 -21.53 -3.22 -17.77
C VAL A 538 -20.88 -4.36 -17.00
N VAL A 539 -21.47 -4.79 -15.87
CA VAL A 539 -20.92 -5.84 -15.01
C VAL A 539 -20.54 -7.12 -15.79
N PRO A 540 -21.40 -7.68 -16.67
CA PRO A 540 -21.03 -8.89 -17.41
C PRO A 540 -19.85 -8.68 -18.39
N LEU A 541 -19.66 -7.46 -18.89
CA LEU A 541 -18.54 -7.14 -19.78
C LEU A 541 -17.23 -7.06 -18.99
N VAL A 542 -17.28 -6.51 -17.78
CA VAL A 542 -16.13 -6.48 -16.86
C VAL A 542 -15.70 -7.92 -16.53
N GLU A 543 -16.66 -8.81 -16.20
CA GLU A 543 -16.40 -10.23 -15.94
C GLU A 543 -15.76 -10.92 -17.15
N LYS A 544 -16.36 -10.79 -18.34
CA LYS A 544 -15.83 -11.38 -19.58
C LYS A 544 -14.40 -10.92 -19.89
N LEU A 545 -14.09 -9.64 -19.74
CA LEU A 545 -12.76 -9.11 -19.99
C LEU A 545 -11.72 -9.65 -18.97
N PHE A 546 -12.10 -9.83 -17.70
CA PHE A 546 -11.25 -10.50 -16.72
C PHE A 546 -11.05 -11.98 -17.04
N ASP A 547 -12.08 -12.70 -17.48
CA ASP A 547 -11.99 -14.11 -17.89
C ASP A 547 -11.07 -14.29 -19.11
N MET A 548 -11.05 -13.30 -20.00
CA MET A 548 -10.11 -13.22 -21.13
C MET A 548 -8.67 -12.91 -20.68
N GLY A 549 -8.43 -12.63 -19.40
CA GLY A 549 -7.11 -12.44 -18.81
C GLY A 549 -6.63 -10.99 -18.79
N CYS A 550 -7.52 -10.01 -18.93
CA CYS A 550 -7.16 -8.62 -18.65
C CYS A 550 -6.76 -8.48 -17.18
N TYR A 551 -5.65 -7.80 -16.88
CA TYR A 551 -5.25 -7.59 -15.47
C TYR A 551 -5.96 -6.38 -14.84
N GLU A 552 -6.36 -5.41 -15.66
CA GLU A 552 -7.07 -4.19 -15.29
C GLU A 552 -8.11 -3.82 -16.35
N ILE A 553 -9.23 -3.23 -15.91
CA ILE A 553 -10.30 -2.74 -16.79
C ILE A 553 -10.58 -1.24 -16.54
N ALA A 554 -10.42 -0.43 -17.58
CA ALA A 554 -10.79 0.99 -17.58
C ALA A 554 -12.27 1.18 -17.90
N LEU A 555 -12.99 1.87 -17.00
CA LEU A 555 -14.40 2.19 -17.17
C LEU A 555 -14.52 3.59 -17.77
N ALA A 556 -14.96 3.68 -19.03
CA ALA A 556 -14.96 4.94 -19.76
C ALA A 556 -16.33 5.63 -19.84
N ASP A 557 -16.40 6.85 -19.29
CA ASP A 557 -17.43 7.84 -19.61
C ASP A 557 -17.04 8.57 -20.91
N THR A 558 -17.20 7.86 -22.03
CA THR A 558 -16.72 8.25 -23.37
C THR A 558 -17.28 9.57 -23.88
N ILE A 559 -18.47 9.97 -23.43
CA ILE A 559 -19.13 11.20 -23.85
C ILE A 559 -19.15 12.28 -22.76
N GLY A 560 -18.65 11.97 -21.55
CA GLY A 560 -18.54 12.92 -20.44
C GLY A 560 -19.87 13.29 -19.80
N VAL A 561 -20.89 12.42 -19.92
CA VAL A 561 -22.26 12.67 -19.39
C VAL A 561 -22.46 12.11 -17.98
N GLY A 562 -21.48 11.36 -17.48
CA GLY A 562 -21.48 10.80 -16.15
C GLY A 562 -21.56 11.89 -15.09
N THR A 563 -22.17 11.54 -13.97
CA THR A 563 -22.19 12.34 -12.75
C THR A 563 -21.62 11.51 -11.60
N PRO A 564 -21.21 12.12 -10.47
CA PRO A 564 -20.74 11.37 -9.31
C PRO A 564 -21.71 10.26 -8.89
N LYS A 565 -23.02 10.52 -8.96
CA LYS A 565 -24.05 9.51 -8.68
C LYS A 565 -23.97 8.31 -9.63
N SER A 566 -23.89 8.53 -10.95
CA SER A 566 -23.84 7.40 -11.90
C SER A 566 -22.53 6.62 -11.81
N ILE A 567 -21.41 7.28 -11.51
CA ILE A 567 -20.12 6.62 -11.25
C ILE A 567 -20.23 5.75 -10.00
N LYS A 568 -20.82 6.28 -8.92
CA LYS A 568 -21.06 5.54 -7.69
C LYS A 568 -21.93 4.31 -7.92
N GLU A 569 -23.06 4.47 -8.61
CA GLU A 569 -23.97 3.37 -8.95
C GLU A 569 -23.27 2.28 -9.78
N LEU A 570 -22.45 2.67 -10.76
CA LEU A 570 -21.68 1.74 -11.58
C LEU A 570 -20.66 0.94 -10.75
N LEU A 571 -19.82 1.62 -9.97
CA LEU A 571 -18.77 0.99 -9.18
C LEU A 571 -19.36 0.09 -8.07
N GLN A 572 -20.47 0.51 -7.44
CA GLN A 572 -21.17 -0.31 -6.46
C GLN A 572 -21.72 -1.61 -7.07
N ALA A 573 -22.27 -1.55 -8.29
CA ALA A 573 -22.77 -2.74 -8.98
C ALA A 573 -21.63 -3.73 -9.30
N ILE A 574 -20.47 -3.23 -9.73
CA ILE A 574 -19.29 -4.06 -10.01
C ILE A 574 -18.72 -4.67 -8.71
N GLN A 575 -18.61 -3.89 -7.63
CA GLN A 575 -18.17 -4.43 -6.33
C GLN A 575 -19.14 -5.50 -5.80
N SER A 576 -20.44 -5.32 -6.02
CA SER A 576 -21.47 -6.28 -5.60
C SER A 576 -21.40 -7.61 -6.35
N SER A 577 -20.79 -7.66 -7.55
CA SER A 577 -20.52 -8.92 -8.26
C SER A 577 -19.22 -9.62 -7.80
N GLY A 578 -18.54 -9.08 -6.78
CA GLY A 578 -17.32 -9.65 -6.21
C GLY A 578 -16.02 -9.21 -6.91
N ILE A 579 -16.10 -8.28 -7.85
CA ILE A 579 -14.95 -7.73 -8.56
C ILE A 579 -14.28 -6.65 -7.69
N SER A 580 -12.97 -6.81 -7.49
CA SER A 580 -12.20 -5.90 -6.65
C SER A 580 -11.91 -4.57 -7.34
N ILE A 581 -12.11 -3.46 -6.62
CA ILE A 581 -11.95 -2.09 -7.14
C ILE A 581 -10.51 -1.76 -7.56
N ASN A 582 -9.53 -2.44 -6.94
CA ASN A 582 -8.11 -2.25 -7.23
C ASN A 582 -7.66 -2.78 -8.61
N LYS A 583 -8.54 -3.51 -9.31
CA LYS A 583 -8.33 -3.95 -10.70
C LYS A 583 -9.07 -3.07 -11.72
N LEU A 584 -9.66 -1.96 -11.27
CA LEU A 584 -10.41 -1.05 -12.12
C LEU A 584 -9.69 0.29 -12.24
N ALA A 585 -9.83 0.90 -13.41
CA ALA A 585 -9.43 2.28 -13.67
C ALA A 585 -10.65 3.10 -14.11
N ILE A 586 -10.56 4.41 -13.98
CA ILE A 586 -11.59 5.33 -14.47
C ILE A 586 -11.04 6.18 -15.63
N HIS A 587 -11.83 6.30 -16.70
CA HIS A 587 -11.54 7.15 -17.86
C HIS A 587 -12.70 8.12 -18.06
N CYS A 588 -12.50 9.39 -17.73
CA CYS A 588 -13.55 10.40 -17.81
C CYS A 588 -13.23 11.46 -18.86
N HIS A 589 -14.17 11.69 -19.77
CA HIS A 589 -14.14 12.87 -20.63
C HIS A 589 -14.75 14.07 -19.90
N ASP A 590 -14.22 15.27 -20.17
CA ASP A 590 -14.65 16.51 -19.51
C ASP A 590 -15.63 17.33 -20.36
N THR A 591 -16.36 16.67 -21.27
CA THR A 591 -17.30 17.31 -22.22
C THR A 591 -18.30 18.25 -21.52
N TYR A 592 -18.83 17.82 -20.36
CA TYR A 592 -19.80 18.57 -19.57
C TYR A 592 -19.22 19.09 -18.24
N GLY A 593 -17.89 19.18 -18.13
CA GLY A 593 -17.21 19.66 -16.92
C GLY A 593 -17.34 18.74 -15.71
N GLN A 594 -17.65 17.46 -15.93
CA GLN A 594 -17.93 16.48 -14.86
C GLN A 594 -16.71 15.63 -14.49
N ALA A 595 -15.63 15.64 -15.28
CA ALA A 595 -14.60 14.62 -15.16
C ALA A 595 -13.90 14.65 -13.79
N ILE A 596 -13.51 15.82 -13.31
CA ILE A 596 -12.85 15.99 -11.99
C ILE A 596 -13.78 15.52 -10.86
N ALA A 597 -15.07 15.84 -10.91
CA ALA A 597 -16.04 15.40 -9.91
C ALA A 597 -16.26 13.87 -9.94
N ASN A 598 -16.33 13.29 -11.15
CA ASN A 598 -16.46 11.85 -11.36
C ASN A 598 -15.22 11.10 -10.87
N ILE A 599 -14.02 11.63 -11.12
CA ILE A 599 -12.75 11.09 -10.65
C ILE A 599 -12.67 11.18 -9.13
N ALA A 600 -13.00 12.31 -8.52
CA ALA A 600 -13.03 12.45 -7.06
C ALA A 600 -13.93 11.37 -6.42
N GLN A 601 -15.14 11.18 -6.98
CA GLN A 601 -16.04 10.12 -6.52
C GLN A 601 -15.48 8.71 -6.72
N ALA A 602 -14.78 8.45 -7.83
CA ALA A 602 -14.14 7.16 -8.08
C ALA A 602 -12.98 6.90 -7.10
N LEU A 603 -12.17 7.92 -6.81
CA LEU A 603 -11.09 7.87 -5.83
C LEU A 603 -11.61 7.56 -4.41
N ASP A 604 -12.70 8.22 -4.03
CA ASP A 604 -13.40 7.97 -2.75
C ASP A 604 -13.88 6.52 -2.63
N MET A 605 -14.23 5.89 -3.76
CA MET A 605 -14.63 4.48 -3.81
C MET A 605 -13.46 3.50 -3.88
N GLY A 606 -12.22 4.00 -3.92
CA GLY A 606 -11.01 3.18 -3.89
C GLY A 606 -10.34 2.96 -5.24
N ILE A 607 -10.79 3.59 -6.33
CA ILE A 607 -10.05 3.58 -7.61
C ILE A 607 -8.68 4.23 -7.40
N ARG A 608 -7.64 3.64 -7.99
CA ARG A 608 -6.24 4.14 -7.92
C ARG A 608 -5.55 4.20 -9.28
N CYS A 609 -6.29 4.06 -10.37
CA CYS A 609 -5.80 4.30 -11.72
C CYS A 609 -6.75 5.26 -12.43
N VAL A 610 -6.22 6.37 -12.92
CA VAL A 610 -6.98 7.41 -13.63
C VAL A 610 -6.35 7.61 -15.01
N ASP A 611 -7.17 7.44 -16.04
CA ASP A 611 -6.78 7.72 -17.42
C ASP A 611 -7.02 9.21 -17.68
N SER A 612 -6.02 9.88 -18.24
CA SER A 612 -6.06 11.31 -18.53
C SER A 612 -5.13 11.65 -19.69
N SER A 613 -5.36 12.81 -20.29
CA SER A 613 -4.66 13.24 -21.50
C SER A 613 -4.04 14.60 -21.28
N VAL A 614 -2.73 14.73 -21.46
CA VAL A 614 -2.00 15.99 -21.26
C VAL A 614 -2.64 17.11 -22.07
N ALA A 615 -2.71 18.32 -21.50
CA ALA A 615 -3.36 19.50 -22.07
C ALA A 615 -4.84 19.34 -22.45
N GLY A 616 -5.50 18.26 -21.98
CA GLY A 616 -6.86 17.91 -22.36
C GLY A 616 -6.98 17.55 -23.85
N LEU A 617 -5.96 16.90 -24.42
CA LEU A 617 -5.99 16.45 -25.81
C LEU A 617 -7.09 15.40 -26.03
N GLY A 618 -7.64 15.42 -27.25
CA GLY A 618 -8.68 14.50 -27.68
C GLY A 618 -10.00 15.20 -27.97
N GLY A 619 -11.03 14.38 -28.04
CA GLY A 619 -12.36 14.74 -28.50
C GLY A 619 -13.10 13.47 -28.89
N CYS A 620 -14.42 13.48 -28.76
CA CYS A 620 -15.25 12.37 -29.22
C CYS A 620 -15.84 12.73 -30.59
N PRO A 621 -15.53 12.01 -31.68
CA PRO A 621 -16.08 12.31 -33.01
C PRO A 621 -17.61 12.16 -33.04
N TYR A 622 -18.16 11.40 -32.10
CA TYR A 622 -19.58 11.12 -31.95
C TYR A 622 -20.33 12.15 -31.06
N ALA A 623 -19.61 13.09 -30.44
CA ALA A 623 -20.18 14.18 -29.65
C ALA A 623 -19.64 15.53 -30.16
N LYS A 624 -20.43 16.19 -31.02
CA LYS A 624 -20.06 17.49 -31.61
C LYS A 624 -19.78 18.52 -30.51
N GLY A 625 -18.56 19.06 -30.49
CA GLY A 625 -18.14 20.07 -29.52
C GLY A 625 -17.61 19.51 -28.19
N ALA A 626 -17.43 18.19 -28.08
CA ALA A 626 -16.83 17.60 -26.90
C ALA A 626 -15.37 18.06 -26.69
N SER A 627 -15.07 18.57 -25.49
CA SER A 627 -13.73 19.00 -25.07
C SER A 627 -12.72 17.85 -25.08
N GLY A 628 -13.17 16.61 -24.89
CA GLY A 628 -12.34 15.40 -24.95
C GLY A 628 -12.03 14.81 -23.58
N ASN A 629 -10.84 14.21 -23.47
CA ASN A 629 -10.34 13.64 -22.22
C ASN A 629 -10.15 14.71 -21.14
N VAL A 630 -10.22 14.31 -19.87
CA VAL A 630 -9.77 15.17 -18.78
C VAL A 630 -8.29 15.50 -18.93
N ALA A 631 -7.92 16.75 -18.64
CA ALA A 631 -6.53 17.19 -18.69
C ALA A 631 -5.71 16.56 -17.55
N THR A 632 -4.59 15.92 -17.87
CA THR A 632 -3.72 15.27 -16.87
C THR A 632 -3.27 16.25 -15.79
N GLU A 633 -2.95 17.49 -16.16
CA GLU A 633 -2.54 18.55 -15.24
C GLU A 633 -3.64 18.90 -14.21
N ASP A 634 -4.90 18.92 -14.65
CA ASP A 634 -6.05 19.22 -13.78
C ASP A 634 -6.31 18.05 -12.81
N VAL A 635 -6.10 16.81 -13.26
CA VAL A 635 -6.14 15.62 -12.40
C VAL A 635 -5.01 15.63 -11.39
N LEU A 636 -3.78 15.95 -11.81
CA LEU A 636 -2.63 16.04 -10.90
C LEU A 636 -2.86 17.09 -9.82
N TYR A 637 -3.42 18.25 -10.18
CA TYR A 637 -3.75 19.30 -9.22
C TYR A 637 -4.81 18.85 -8.20
N LEU A 638 -5.85 18.14 -8.65
CA LEU A 638 -6.83 17.51 -7.75
C LEU A 638 -6.13 16.53 -6.79
N LEU A 639 -5.32 15.63 -7.34
CA LEU A 639 -4.67 14.56 -6.58
C LEU A 639 -3.71 15.12 -5.53
N GLU A 640 -2.88 16.10 -5.90
CA GLU A 640 -2.00 16.80 -4.97
C GLU A 640 -2.81 17.50 -3.87
N GLY A 641 -3.90 18.19 -4.23
CA GLY A 641 -4.79 18.84 -3.26
C GLY A 641 -5.52 17.88 -2.32
N LEU A 642 -5.77 16.65 -2.77
CA LEU A 642 -6.33 15.57 -1.96
C LEU A 642 -5.28 14.77 -1.18
N GLY A 643 -3.99 15.07 -1.36
CA GLY A 643 -2.88 14.42 -0.67
C GLY A 643 -2.43 13.07 -1.27
N TYR A 644 -2.83 12.76 -2.51
CA TYR A 644 -2.38 11.57 -3.23
C TYR A 644 -1.00 11.78 -3.86
N GLU A 645 -0.19 10.72 -3.89
CA GLU A 645 1.09 10.70 -4.60
C GLU A 645 0.93 10.17 -6.03
N THR A 646 1.62 10.76 -7.00
CA THR A 646 1.64 10.27 -8.40
C THR A 646 3.04 10.08 -8.96
N GLY A 647 4.03 10.77 -8.37
CA GLY A 647 5.41 10.81 -8.87
C GLY A 647 5.59 11.60 -10.18
N VAL A 648 4.58 12.34 -10.62
CA VAL A 648 4.62 13.15 -11.86
C VAL A 648 4.95 14.60 -11.52
N ASP A 649 5.94 15.15 -12.24
CA ASP A 649 6.31 16.56 -12.21
C ASP A 649 5.31 17.38 -13.05
N LEU A 650 4.42 18.08 -12.35
CA LEU A 650 3.38 18.92 -12.95
C LEU A 650 3.97 20.02 -13.85
N ASN A 651 5.07 20.65 -13.44
CA ASN A 651 5.65 21.76 -14.22
C ASN A 651 6.23 21.26 -15.55
N ARG A 652 6.94 20.13 -15.53
CA ARG A 652 7.42 19.50 -16.76
C ARG A 652 6.26 19.06 -17.64
N LEU A 653 5.21 18.48 -17.06
CA LEU A 653 4.04 18.04 -17.81
C LEU A 653 3.34 19.20 -18.51
N ILE A 654 3.19 20.35 -17.83
CA ILE A 654 2.67 21.60 -18.43
C ILE A 654 3.51 22.02 -19.64
N ASP A 655 4.84 21.92 -19.56
CA ASP A 655 5.72 22.27 -20.69
C ASP A 655 5.53 21.31 -21.87
N VAL A 656 5.32 20.00 -21.60
CA VAL A 656 5.00 19.02 -22.63
C VAL A 656 3.64 19.31 -23.27
N GLY A 657 2.63 19.63 -22.46
CA GLY A 657 1.30 20.03 -22.91
C GLY A 657 1.35 21.26 -23.81
N GLN A 658 2.09 22.29 -23.40
CA GLN A 658 2.26 23.50 -24.21
C GLN A 658 2.99 23.23 -25.53
N PHE A 659 4.00 22.35 -25.53
CA PHE A 659 4.71 21.93 -26.74
C PHE A 659 3.74 21.32 -27.77
N ILE A 660 2.93 20.33 -27.35
CA ILE A 660 2.05 19.63 -28.30
C ILE A 660 0.88 20.51 -28.76
N THR A 661 0.33 21.36 -27.88
CA THR A 661 -0.74 22.29 -28.27
C THR A 661 -0.25 23.35 -29.26
N ASN A 662 1.01 23.80 -29.13
CA ASN A 662 1.63 24.70 -30.11
C ASN A 662 1.77 24.04 -31.49
N VAL A 663 2.19 22.77 -31.54
CA VAL A 663 2.26 21.99 -32.79
C VAL A 663 0.87 21.88 -33.44
N LEU A 664 -0.14 21.56 -32.62
CA LEU A 664 -1.52 21.40 -33.06
C LEU A 664 -2.22 22.74 -33.40
N LYS A 665 -1.59 23.87 -33.03
CA LYS A 665 -2.13 25.23 -33.15
C LYS A 665 -3.49 25.38 -32.46
N ARG A 666 -3.61 24.80 -31.26
CA ARG A 666 -4.81 24.91 -30.41
C ARG A 666 -4.44 25.44 -29.03
N GLU A 667 -5.44 25.94 -28.32
CA GLU A 667 -5.26 26.30 -26.92
C GLU A 667 -5.03 25.06 -26.05
N ASN A 668 -4.25 25.22 -24.99
CA ASN A 668 -4.15 24.25 -23.91
C ASN A 668 -5.45 24.26 -23.10
N MET A 669 -6.11 23.11 -22.99
CA MET A 669 -7.41 22.99 -22.32
C MET A 669 -7.29 22.74 -20.81
N SER A 670 -6.09 22.45 -20.29
CA SER A 670 -5.88 22.39 -18.85
C SER A 670 -6.07 23.77 -18.23
N LYS A 671 -6.97 23.86 -17.26
CA LYS A 671 -7.20 25.08 -16.49
C LYS A 671 -5.98 25.40 -15.63
N VAL A 672 -5.33 24.38 -15.09
CA VAL A 672 -4.12 24.50 -14.27
C VAL A 672 -2.95 25.01 -15.11
N ALA A 673 -2.70 24.43 -16.28
CA ALA A 673 -1.63 24.86 -17.18
C ALA A 673 -1.80 26.32 -17.60
N ARG A 674 -3.02 26.74 -18.00
CA ARG A 674 -3.31 28.13 -18.36
C ARG A 674 -2.98 29.10 -17.21
N ALA A 675 -3.41 28.77 -15.99
CA ALA A 675 -3.17 29.60 -14.82
C ALA A 675 -1.67 29.71 -14.48
N ILE A 676 -0.95 28.60 -14.53
CA ILE A 676 0.50 28.55 -14.21
C ILE A 676 1.32 29.24 -15.31
N LEU A 677 1.04 28.98 -16.59
CA LEU A 677 1.75 29.62 -17.70
C LEU A 677 1.54 31.13 -17.73
N SER A 678 0.33 31.61 -17.43
CA SER A 678 0.07 33.05 -17.28
C SER A 678 0.89 33.66 -16.14
N LYS A 679 1.03 32.96 -15.01
CA LYS A 679 1.89 33.40 -13.90
C LYS A 679 3.38 33.41 -14.23
N ARG A 680 3.85 32.60 -15.20
CA ARG A 680 5.26 32.57 -15.64
C ARG A 680 5.61 33.70 -16.61
N GLN A 681 4.61 34.33 -17.23
CA GLN A 681 4.80 35.43 -18.19
C GLN A 681 4.81 36.80 -17.50
N ASN A 682 4.31 36.87 -16.26
CA ASN A 682 4.43 38.02 -15.36
C ASN A 682 5.63 37.83 -14.42
#